data_AF-A0A7V9RFS1-F1
#
_entry.id   AF-A0A7V9RFS1-F1
#
_cell.length_a   1.000
_cell.length_b   1.000
_cell.length_c   1.000
_cell.angle_alpha   90.00
_cell.angle_beta   90.00
_cell.angle_gamma   90.00
#
_symmetry.space_group_name_H-M   'P 1'
#
loop_
_entity.id
_entity.type
_entity.pdbx_description
1 polymer ?
#
loop_
_entity_poly.entity_id
_entity_poly.type
_entity_poly.pdbx_seq_one_letter_code
_entity_poly.pdbx_strand_id
1 'polypeptide(L)'
;MKNLKYLPIVLLAFACKGRDKSASYDDLQAQKGLNLARAANTEATPAADMVDDERAGGAGSAFALEEGKMGRKDAKLEPGQYKFKPTAAPALAQPKADDKPSAKGGEADDKEQAEAVTRAWFPETFLFEPLVVTDDKGEATVPVHVPDRLTTWRVLALAHSRTGAQGGATTSFLGTLPSYVDPVVPPFLIAGDRIKLPIQMVNTTEAAITSRLDYQIEGAKLAGGGGNRTIPAQGSLVEYATLTADRAGTIKLRVGLGATDAVARTIDVIPAGKPVTVARAGTLAAPRTLTIEGPVGSDPTTDRVRLMVYPGALALLRSELAISLSRSGVAEDGYALLLAGKASGLLAQLGDKADPQVLRELSIVTGQRAIRHGRTLDVTRATLLAEAALAHLDNPVLSRLGERAVAYLVQNQRPDGTFSGATGWTLQRVLMATADGTRAASANLSTATARQRAQGVQAKAATAFARHFEQVTDAYTAAAILSSGALRSGELADKYRKRVLDGIKATEDGAKYLDVPTTTSVVRADGSVPSRVEATALAVLALDGAPGANAPLADLGTTLLGGYTPVYGWGDGTTNLACMRAILKLFQAPLPASIKITLAMDGKPIASGQFDRTQLKDVLVLTGAAGGLAGSHQWSITAEPAVAGLGFSLALDAWVPWEKQTTNRGLELQLPPKLTGTVGKMIEVPITAIAPSGRPIHIRHALPAGVQADRPSLDALVSSGLLSRFEVADGKVELYVNPLQPGQVFTAKYKVIPTLAGTLHAAASLIETGTTTFHVPPSEWGIE
;
A
#
# COMPACT_ATOMS: atom_id res chain seq x y z
N MET A 1 4.14 30.67 -3.72
CA MET A 1 5.42 30.18 -3.17
C MET A 1 5.12 29.12 -2.12
N LYS A 2 5.65 27.91 -2.35
CA LYS A 2 5.91 26.79 -1.43
C LYS A 2 4.79 26.31 -0.48
N ASN A 3 4.10 25.25 -0.90
CA ASN A 3 3.64 24.17 -0.01
C ASN A 3 4.54 22.94 -0.28
N LEU A 4 5.37 22.60 0.70
CA LEU A 4 6.21 21.42 0.72
C LEU A 4 6.01 20.78 2.10
N LYS A 5 5.35 19.62 2.17
CA LYS A 5 5.34 18.80 3.39
C LYS A 5 5.38 17.31 3.03
N TYR A 6 6.18 16.61 3.84
CA TYR A 6 6.29 15.16 4.05
C TYR A 6 7.29 14.37 3.19
N LEU A 7 8.54 14.31 3.68
CA LEU A 7 9.49 13.21 3.48
C LEU A 7 10.09 12.86 4.87
N PRO A 8 10.19 11.59 5.29
CA PRO A 8 10.88 11.24 6.53
C PRO A 8 12.39 11.26 6.32
N ILE A 9 13.09 12.03 7.15
CA ILE A 9 14.56 12.11 7.20
C ILE A 9 15.08 10.98 8.09
N VAL A 10 15.87 10.07 7.52
CA VAL A 10 16.67 9.08 8.26
C VAL A 10 17.94 9.78 8.75
N LEU A 11 18.13 9.83 10.07
CA LEU A 11 19.34 10.35 10.71
C LEU A 11 20.50 9.36 10.53
N LEU A 12 21.57 9.77 9.84
CA LEU A 12 22.86 9.09 9.84
C LEU A 12 23.80 9.81 10.82
N ALA A 13 24.19 9.12 11.88
CA ALA A 13 25.18 9.59 12.84
C ALA A 13 26.58 9.55 12.21
N PHE A 14 27.19 10.74 12.05
CA PHE A 14 28.61 10.89 11.78
C PHE A 14 29.38 10.90 13.11
N ALA A 15 30.32 9.97 13.27
CA ALA A 15 31.39 10.09 14.25
C ALA A 15 32.73 10.17 13.48
N CYS A 16 33.50 11.22 13.74
CA CYS A 16 34.82 11.44 13.16
C CYS A 16 35.81 11.94 14.22
N LYS A 17 37.06 11.46 14.08
CA LYS A 17 38.36 11.77 14.77
C LYS A 17 38.73 10.93 16.01
N GLY A 18 39.92 10.32 16.10
CA GLY A 18 41.05 10.26 15.15
C GLY A 18 42.35 9.64 15.71
N ARG A 19 43.34 9.43 14.80
CA ARG A 19 44.82 9.23 14.94
C ARG A 19 45.32 8.04 15.80
N ASP A 20 46.43 7.35 15.53
CA ASP A 20 47.45 7.28 14.46
C ASP A 20 48.31 6.01 14.73
N LYS A 21 49.01 5.53 13.68
CA LYS A 21 50.28 4.73 13.62
C LYS A 21 50.25 3.25 13.17
N SER A 22 50.86 3.04 11.99
CA SER A 22 51.84 1.99 11.56
C SER A 22 51.46 0.51 11.71
N ALA A 23 51.70 -0.43 10.78
CA ALA A 23 52.64 -0.53 9.67
C ALA A 23 52.25 -1.69 8.72
N SER A 24 52.80 -1.58 7.50
CA SER A 24 53.31 -2.63 6.59
C SER A 24 52.45 -3.79 6.10
N TYR A 25 52.65 -4.00 4.79
CA TYR A 25 52.04 -4.91 3.85
C TYR A 25 53.13 -5.93 3.50
N ASP A 26 53.17 -7.06 4.19
CA ASP A 26 53.89 -8.28 3.80
C ASP A 26 53.75 -9.29 4.94
N ASP A 27 52.70 -10.10 4.88
CA ASP A 27 52.79 -11.46 5.37
C ASP A 27 51.65 -12.32 4.82
N LEU A 28 52.05 -13.42 4.18
CA LEU A 28 51.26 -14.64 3.92
C LEU A 28 50.43 -14.69 2.63
N GLN A 29 51.16 -14.84 1.51
CA GLN A 29 50.77 -15.73 0.40
C GLN A 29 51.75 -16.90 0.34
N ALA A 30 51.29 -18.11 0.68
CA ALA A 30 51.77 -19.45 0.27
C ALA A 30 51.30 -20.46 1.34
N GLN A 31 50.76 -21.64 1.07
CA GLN A 31 50.57 -22.43 -0.14
C GLN A 31 49.57 -23.56 0.22
N LYS A 32 48.71 -23.94 -0.75
CA LYS A 32 48.28 -25.31 -1.15
C LYS A 32 48.03 -26.36 -0.04
N GLY A 33 46.93 -27.12 0.02
CA GLY A 33 45.90 -27.46 -0.96
C GLY A 33 45.42 -28.92 -0.75
N LEU A 34 44.22 -29.24 -1.28
CA LEU A 34 43.59 -30.57 -1.49
C LEU A 34 43.13 -31.33 -0.22
N ASN A 35 41.99 -32.03 -0.11
CA ASN A 35 40.92 -32.49 -1.02
C ASN A 35 39.69 -32.84 -0.13
N LEU A 36 38.46 -32.45 -0.49
CA LEU A 36 37.38 -33.29 -1.10
C LEU A 36 37.02 -34.61 -0.39
N ALA A 37 35.83 -34.71 0.23
CA ALA A 37 34.77 -35.70 -0.11
C ALA A 37 33.54 -35.70 0.85
N ARG A 38 32.39 -35.37 0.25
CA ARG A 38 30.99 -35.88 0.34
C ARG A 38 30.64 -37.11 1.23
N ALA A 39 29.56 -37.00 2.03
CA ALA A 39 28.44 -37.96 2.29
C ALA A 39 27.79 -37.67 3.68
N ALA A 40 26.52 -37.24 3.78
CA ALA A 40 25.28 -38.02 3.91
C ALA A 40 25.02 -38.64 5.31
N ASN A 41 23.90 -38.20 5.94
CA ASN A 41 23.04 -38.80 6.98
C ASN A 41 23.65 -39.70 8.08
N THR A 42 23.27 -39.52 9.36
CA THR A 42 22.13 -40.17 10.06
C THR A 42 22.20 -39.84 11.57
N GLU A 43 21.04 -39.93 12.22
CA GLU A 43 20.71 -39.73 13.64
C GLU A 43 21.60 -40.47 14.65
N ALA A 44 21.76 -39.89 15.86
CA ALA A 44 21.39 -40.48 17.16
C ALA A 44 22.25 -39.93 18.31
N THR A 45 21.58 -39.39 19.32
CA THR A 45 22.07 -39.12 20.69
C THR A 45 22.42 -40.44 21.40
N PRO A 46 23.29 -40.41 22.43
CA PRO A 46 22.74 -40.38 23.79
C PRO A 46 23.51 -39.50 24.80
N ALA A 47 22.78 -39.19 25.89
CA ALA A 47 23.15 -38.72 27.23
C ALA A 47 24.47 -39.32 27.79
N ALA A 48 25.11 -38.85 28.86
CA ALA A 48 25.10 -37.69 29.77
C ALA A 48 26.37 -37.89 30.63
N ASP A 49 27.02 -36.84 31.13
CA ASP A 49 27.56 -36.84 32.49
C ASP A 49 27.93 -35.44 32.97
N MET A 50 27.65 -35.25 34.25
CA MET A 50 27.64 -34.02 35.04
C MET A 50 29.04 -33.61 35.48
N VAL A 51 29.30 -32.29 35.56
CA VAL A 51 30.09 -31.69 36.66
C VAL A 51 29.50 -30.32 36.98
N ASP A 52 29.03 -30.18 38.21
CA ASP A 52 28.60 -28.96 38.89
C ASP A 52 29.77 -27.99 39.16
N ASP A 53 29.50 -26.70 39.10
CA ASP A 53 30.05 -25.76 40.10
C ASP A 53 29.09 -24.58 40.30
N GLU A 54 28.50 -24.52 41.51
CA GLU A 54 27.62 -23.47 41.99
C GLU A 54 28.43 -22.30 42.59
N ARG A 55 28.09 -21.06 42.23
CA ARG A 55 27.96 -19.98 43.23
C ARG A 55 27.10 -18.80 42.78
N ALA A 56 25.84 -18.89 43.20
CA ALA A 56 24.95 -17.90 43.81
C ALA A 56 25.22 -16.37 43.70
N GLY A 57 24.14 -15.65 43.37
CA GLY A 57 23.93 -14.23 43.69
C GLY A 57 22.66 -13.68 43.03
N GLY A 58 21.49 -13.90 43.64
CA GLY A 58 20.18 -13.58 43.06
C GLY A 58 19.56 -12.23 43.45
N ALA A 59 18.32 -12.09 42.95
CA ALA A 59 17.21 -11.24 43.37
C ALA A 59 17.11 -9.79 42.84
N GLY A 60 15.93 -9.45 42.32
CA GLY A 60 15.47 -8.06 42.22
C GLY A 60 14.47 -7.76 41.09
N SER A 61 13.23 -8.24 41.21
CA SER A 61 12.07 -7.86 40.40
C SER A 61 11.54 -6.45 40.73
N ALA A 62 10.87 -5.87 39.72
CA ALA A 62 9.81 -4.85 39.77
C ALA A 62 10.18 -3.41 40.18
N PHE A 63 9.62 -2.42 39.48
CA PHE A 63 8.65 -1.47 40.05
C PHE A 63 7.98 -0.63 38.96
N ALA A 64 6.67 -0.83 38.83
CA ALA A 64 5.72 0.19 38.41
C ALA A 64 5.70 1.29 39.48
N LEU A 65 5.62 2.56 39.09
CA LEU A 65 5.44 3.67 40.01
C LEU A 65 4.02 4.20 39.87
N GLU A 66 3.24 3.91 40.92
CA GLU A 66 1.97 4.55 41.24
C GLU A 66 2.14 6.04 41.56
N GLU A 67 1.15 6.81 41.16
CA GLU A 67 0.92 8.18 41.58
C GLU A 67 0.60 8.27 43.07
N GLY A 68 1.28 9.18 43.78
CA GLY A 68 0.84 9.65 45.09
C GLY A 68 1.94 9.64 46.16
N LYS A 69 2.19 10.83 46.70
CA LYS A 69 3.07 11.15 47.85
C LYS A 69 4.55 11.36 47.50
N MET A 70 4.89 12.60 47.16
CA MET A 70 6.16 13.17 47.62
C MET A 70 5.88 14.46 48.39
N GLY A 71 6.10 14.34 49.69
CA GLY A 71 6.13 15.45 50.63
C GLY A 71 7.39 16.29 50.47
N ARG A 72 7.22 17.57 50.80
CA ARG A 72 8.20 18.64 51.00
C ARG A 72 9.58 18.16 51.47
N LYS A 73 10.63 18.62 50.78
CA LYS A 73 11.87 19.13 51.40
C LYS A 73 12.65 20.02 50.41
N ASP A 74 12.43 21.32 50.58
CA ASP A 74 13.39 22.44 50.54
C ASP A 74 14.57 22.38 49.54
N ALA A 75 14.37 23.00 48.38
CA ALA A 75 15.43 23.73 47.68
C ALA A 75 15.05 25.22 47.70
N LYS A 76 15.85 26.01 48.41
CA LYS A 76 15.70 27.47 48.58
C LYS A 76 15.73 28.17 47.22
N LEU A 77 14.62 28.85 46.88
CA LEU A 77 14.56 29.88 45.83
C LEU A 77 14.22 31.21 46.52
N GLU A 78 14.96 32.26 46.17
CA GLU A 78 14.80 33.59 46.74
C GLU A 78 13.44 34.24 46.39
N PRO A 79 12.86 35.08 47.27
CA PRO A 79 11.54 35.65 47.05
C PRO A 79 11.57 36.94 46.22
N GLY A 80 11.02 36.88 45.00
CA GLY A 80 10.72 38.03 44.14
C GLY A 80 11.12 37.72 42.69
N GLN A 81 10.34 37.92 41.64
CA GLN A 81 9.21 38.81 41.41
C GLN A 81 8.36 38.19 40.28
N TYR A 82 7.22 37.55 40.54
CA TYR A 82 6.11 37.49 39.57
C TYR A 82 4.82 37.24 40.36
N LYS A 83 4.18 38.32 40.82
CA LYS A 83 2.82 38.28 41.36
C LYS A 83 1.85 38.40 40.19
N PHE A 84 1.22 37.30 39.78
CA PHE A 84 0.00 37.38 38.98
C PHE A 84 -1.12 37.87 39.90
N LYS A 85 -1.59 39.11 39.67
CA LYS A 85 -2.86 39.59 40.23
C LYS A 85 -3.99 38.90 39.45
N PRO A 86 -4.97 38.26 40.11
CA PRO A 86 -6.22 37.94 39.46
C PRO A 86 -6.94 39.27 39.23
N THR A 87 -7.01 39.72 37.98
CA THR A 87 -7.83 40.88 37.60
C THR A 87 -9.28 40.47 37.73
N ALA A 88 -10.03 41.23 38.54
CA ALA A 88 -11.47 41.06 38.71
C ALA A 88 -12.18 41.10 37.35
N ALA A 89 -13.13 40.19 37.15
CA ALA A 89 -14.01 40.18 36.00
C ALA A 89 -14.76 41.54 35.93
N PRO A 90 -14.84 42.20 34.76
CA PRO A 90 -15.70 43.36 34.61
C PRO A 90 -17.16 42.92 34.75
N ALA A 91 -17.89 43.58 35.65
CA ALA A 91 -19.32 43.40 35.82
C ALA A 91 -20.04 43.74 34.51
N LEU A 92 -20.81 42.79 33.98
CA LEU A 92 -21.74 43.04 32.87
C LEU A 92 -22.82 44.02 33.33
N ALA A 93 -22.86 45.19 32.69
CA ALA A 93 -23.90 46.18 32.90
C ALA A 93 -25.24 45.67 32.36
N GLN A 94 -26.27 45.71 33.20
CA GLN A 94 -27.66 45.50 32.79
C GLN A 94 -28.15 46.70 31.96
N PRO A 95 -28.75 46.50 30.77
CA PRO A 95 -29.45 47.57 30.10
C PRO A 95 -30.81 47.84 30.76
N LYS A 96 -31.07 49.11 31.05
CA LYS A 96 -32.32 49.65 31.60
C LYS A 96 -33.46 49.55 30.59
N ALA A 97 -34.66 49.39 31.14
CA ALA A 97 -35.94 49.56 30.48
C ALA A 97 -36.18 51.02 30.06
N ASP A 98 -36.68 51.22 28.84
CA ASP A 98 -37.91 51.95 28.50
C ASP A 98 -37.86 52.40 27.03
N ASP A 99 -38.73 51.84 26.19
CA ASP A 99 -39.79 52.63 25.54
C ASP A 99 -40.79 51.71 24.81
N LYS A 100 -42.07 51.88 25.11
CA LYS A 100 -43.20 51.33 24.33
C LYS A 100 -43.57 52.33 23.23
N PRO A 101 -44.04 51.83 22.08
CA PRO A 101 -45.36 52.28 21.67
C PRO A 101 -46.32 51.14 21.31
N SER A 102 -47.59 51.52 21.33
CA SER A 102 -48.81 50.72 21.40
C SER A 102 -49.21 50.01 20.09
N ALA A 103 -49.95 48.93 20.30
CA ALA A 103 -50.63 47.98 19.41
C ALA A 103 -51.41 48.52 18.18
N LYS A 104 -51.51 47.67 17.15
CA LYS A 104 -52.78 47.30 16.48
C LYS A 104 -52.66 46.08 15.56
N GLY A 105 -53.62 45.15 15.70
CA GLY A 105 -54.21 44.34 14.62
C GLY A 105 -53.44 43.10 14.15
N GLY A 106 -53.94 41.91 14.47
CA GLY A 106 -53.33 40.64 14.11
C GLY A 106 -53.74 40.06 12.77
N GLU A 107 -53.03 39.02 12.36
CA GLU A 107 -53.57 37.76 11.84
C GLU A 107 -52.47 36.69 11.92
N ALA A 108 -52.91 35.43 11.94
CA ALA A 108 -52.15 34.25 12.32
C ALA A 108 -50.83 34.05 11.55
N ASP A 109 -49.77 33.72 12.28
CA ASP A 109 -48.56 33.15 11.69
C ASP A 109 -48.08 31.98 12.55
N ASP A 110 -47.75 30.88 11.85
CA ASP A 110 -47.30 29.61 12.41
C ASP A 110 -46.14 29.82 13.39
N LYS A 111 -46.27 29.26 14.59
CA LYS A 111 -45.14 29.12 15.49
C LYS A 111 -44.17 28.11 14.89
N GLU A 112 -43.25 28.60 14.07
CA GLU A 112 -41.98 27.94 13.81
C GLU A 112 -41.30 27.72 15.16
N GLN A 113 -41.42 26.49 15.68
CA GLN A 113 -40.72 26.07 16.90
C GLN A 113 -39.24 26.27 16.65
N ALA A 114 -38.61 27.21 17.35
CA ALA A 114 -37.17 27.43 17.31
C ALA A 114 -36.45 26.08 17.52
N GLU A 115 -35.81 25.59 16.47
CA GLU A 115 -35.17 24.28 16.44
C GLU A 115 -33.93 24.31 17.34
N ALA A 116 -33.76 23.31 18.22
CA ALA A 116 -32.61 23.26 19.12
C ALA A 116 -31.29 23.21 18.33
N VAL A 117 -30.29 23.96 18.80
CA VAL A 117 -28.93 23.93 18.24
C VAL A 117 -28.40 22.50 18.34
N THR A 118 -27.95 21.97 17.20
CA THR A 118 -27.59 20.56 17.07
C THR A 118 -26.09 20.36 17.13
N ARG A 119 -25.66 19.64 18.16
CA ARG A 119 -24.29 19.23 18.39
C ARG A 119 -23.92 18.07 17.45
N ALA A 120 -22.90 18.26 16.64
CA ALA A 120 -22.47 17.29 15.63
C ALA A 120 -20.94 17.15 15.52
N TRP A 121 -20.17 18.08 16.08
CA TRP A 121 -18.71 18.10 15.96
C TRP A 121 -18.03 17.59 17.25
N PHE A 122 -17.66 16.30 17.25
CA PHE A 122 -17.10 15.59 18.43
C PHE A 122 -15.65 15.07 18.24
N PRO A 123 -14.67 15.89 17.81
CA PRO A 123 -13.28 15.47 17.71
C PRO A 123 -12.67 15.17 19.10
N GLU A 124 -11.67 14.29 19.16
CA GLU A 124 -10.90 14.03 20.39
C GLU A 124 -9.83 15.09 20.65
N THR A 125 -9.29 15.70 19.60
CA THR A 125 -8.37 16.83 19.66
C THR A 125 -8.78 17.84 18.59
N PHE A 126 -8.92 19.11 18.97
CA PHE A 126 -9.42 20.16 18.07
C PHE A 126 -8.43 21.30 17.82
N LEU A 127 -7.34 21.36 18.58
CA LEU A 127 -6.31 22.37 18.44
C LEU A 127 -4.92 21.74 18.43
N PHE A 128 -4.18 21.96 17.34
CA PHE A 128 -2.75 21.64 17.26
C PHE A 128 -2.05 22.73 16.45
N GLU A 129 -1.44 23.69 17.14
CA GLU A 129 -0.74 24.83 16.54
C GLU A 129 0.77 24.71 16.78
N PRO A 130 1.54 24.13 15.84
CA PRO A 130 2.95 23.85 16.05
C PRO A 130 3.84 25.10 15.99
N LEU A 131 3.31 26.23 15.52
CA LEU A 131 4.03 27.50 15.43
C LEU A 131 3.15 28.64 15.94
N VAL A 132 3.36 29.01 17.20
CA VAL A 132 2.82 30.22 17.80
C VAL A 132 4.00 31.10 18.19
N VAL A 133 4.08 32.29 17.61
CA VAL A 133 5.13 33.26 17.92
C VAL A 133 4.57 34.25 18.92
N THR A 134 5.20 34.35 20.08
CA THR A 134 4.86 35.36 21.08
C THR A 134 5.28 36.75 20.62
N ASP A 135 4.60 37.78 21.12
CA ASP A 135 5.04 39.16 20.97
C ASP A 135 6.29 39.46 21.82
N ASP A 136 6.72 40.73 21.80
CA ASP A 136 7.89 41.20 22.56
C ASP A 136 7.71 41.10 24.08
N LYS A 137 6.49 40.89 24.58
CA LYS A 137 6.17 40.66 26.00
C LYS A 137 6.12 39.18 26.35
N GLY A 138 6.27 38.28 25.37
CA GLY A 138 6.14 36.84 25.57
C GLY A 138 4.68 36.35 25.58
N GLU A 139 3.73 37.14 25.09
CA GLU A 139 2.31 36.81 25.06
C GLU A 139 1.88 36.36 23.65
N ALA A 140 0.94 35.41 23.58
CA ALA A 140 0.30 35.00 22.33
C ALA A 140 -1.18 34.71 22.58
N THR A 141 -2.03 35.14 21.64
CA THR A 141 -3.47 34.85 21.67
C THR A 141 -3.82 33.97 20.49
N VAL A 142 -4.45 32.82 20.77
CA VAL A 142 -4.91 31.88 19.75
C VAL A 142 -6.43 31.82 19.83
N PRO A 143 -7.17 32.31 18.82
CA PRO A 143 -8.62 32.14 18.78
C PRO A 143 -8.96 30.67 18.49
N VAL A 144 -9.90 30.10 19.24
CA VAL A 144 -10.26 28.69 19.10
C VAL A 144 -11.77 28.50 19.10
N HIS A 145 -12.27 27.67 18.20
CA HIS A 145 -13.65 27.18 18.22
C HIS A 145 -13.70 25.88 19.04
N VAL A 146 -14.47 25.91 20.15
CA VAL A 146 -14.58 24.77 21.06
C VAL A 146 -15.56 23.75 20.48
N PRO A 147 -15.24 22.44 20.50
CA PRO A 147 -16.13 21.43 19.95
C PRO A 147 -17.38 21.17 20.80
N ASP A 148 -18.36 20.51 20.21
CA ASP A 148 -19.67 20.25 20.81
C ASP A 148 -19.65 19.14 21.89
N ARG A 149 -18.46 18.57 22.15
CA ARG A 149 -18.26 17.58 23.21
C ARG A 149 -18.23 18.28 24.57
N LEU A 150 -19.18 17.89 25.43
CA LEU A 150 -19.28 18.39 26.79
C LEU A 150 -18.33 17.60 27.69
N THR A 151 -17.15 18.16 27.93
CA THR A 151 -16.08 17.52 28.71
C THR A 151 -15.17 18.59 29.32
N THR A 152 -14.24 18.15 30.18
CA THR A 152 -13.11 18.96 30.59
C THR A 152 -12.00 18.84 29.55
N TRP A 153 -11.74 19.93 28.84
CA TRP A 153 -10.66 20.00 27.86
C TRP A 153 -9.35 20.31 28.56
N ARG A 154 -8.31 19.53 28.25
CA ARG A 154 -6.93 19.78 28.69
C ARG A 154 -6.16 20.46 27.57
N VAL A 155 -5.49 21.56 27.90
CA VAL A 155 -4.60 22.30 27.01
C VAL A 155 -3.17 22.10 27.47
N LEU A 156 -2.30 21.65 26.57
CA LEU A 156 -0.86 21.55 26.78
C LEU A 156 -0.18 22.60 25.90
N ALA A 157 0.60 23.49 26.52
CA ALA A 157 1.45 24.44 25.83
C ALA A 157 2.92 24.04 26.06
N LEU A 158 3.69 23.94 24.98
CA LEU A 158 5.13 23.74 25.00
C LEU A 158 5.78 24.88 24.24
N ALA A 159 6.82 25.48 24.81
CA ALA A 159 7.50 26.63 24.24
C ALA A 159 9.02 26.45 24.28
N HIS A 160 9.70 27.06 23.30
CA HIS A 160 11.15 27.24 23.34
C HIS A 160 11.51 28.66 22.94
N SER A 161 12.59 29.18 23.53
CA SER A 161 13.15 30.49 23.19
C SER A 161 14.21 30.37 22.09
N ARG A 162 14.58 31.51 21.47
CA ARG A 162 15.66 31.57 20.47
C ARG A 162 17.02 31.12 21.01
N THR A 163 17.24 31.22 22.32
CA THR A 163 18.48 30.76 22.99
C THR A 163 18.44 29.27 23.34
N GLY A 164 17.34 28.57 23.05
CA GLY A 164 17.20 27.12 23.25
C GLY A 164 16.60 26.73 24.61
N ALA A 165 16.24 27.69 25.48
CA ALA A 165 15.51 27.37 26.71
C ALA A 165 14.11 26.81 26.38
N GLN A 166 13.65 25.81 27.14
CA GLN A 166 12.37 25.12 26.93
C GLN A 166 11.48 25.27 28.17
N GLY A 167 10.16 25.28 27.96
CA GLY A 167 9.17 25.32 29.03
C GLY A 167 7.85 24.70 28.59
N GLY A 168 7.02 24.31 29.56
CA GLY A 168 5.71 23.74 29.29
C GLY A 168 4.73 24.03 30.41
N ALA A 169 3.46 24.12 30.07
CA ALA A 169 2.37 24.34 31.02
C ALA A 169 1.12 23.58 30.57
N THR A 170 0.31 23.19 31.54
CA THR A 170 -1.00 22.57 31.29
C THR A 170 -2.09 23.35 32.00
N THR A 171 -3.20 23.56 31.31
CA THR A 171 -4.42 24.13 31.89
C THR A 171 -5.64 23.33 31.41
N SER A 172 -6.80 23.59 31.99
CA SER A 172 -8.04 22.94 31.58
C SER A 172 -9.24 23.88 31.71
N PHE A 173 -10.26 23.64 30.90
CA PHE A 173 -11.54 24.34 31.01
C PHE A 173 -12.70 23.36 30.78
N LEU A 174 -13.85 23.65 31.39
CA LEU A 174 -15.06 22.82 31.28
C LEU A 174 -15.95 23.35 30.15
N GLY A 175 -16.29 22.48 29.19
CA GLY A 175 -17.40 22.69 28.26
C GLY A 175 -18.63 21.94 28.78
N THR A 176 -19.71 22.66 29.13
CA THR A 176 -20.94 22.06 29.65
C THR A 176 -22.17 22.88 29.27
N LEU A 177 -23.35 22.27 29.36
CA LEU A 177 -24.65 22.90 29.16
C LEU A 177 -25.52 22.72 30.42
N PRO A 178 -26.44 23.65 30.74
CA PRO A 178 -27.35 23.51 31.88
C PRO A 178 -28.16 22.21 31.86
N SER A 179 -28.64 21.82 30.68
CA SER A 179 -29.31 20.55 30.43
C SER A 179 -28.95 20.04 29.04
N TYR A 180 -28.67 18.75 28.90
CA TYR A 180 -28.25 18.15 27.63
C TYR A 180 -28.63 16.68 27.52
N VAL A 181 -28.57 16.16 26.30
CA VAL A 181 -28.75 14.74 25.98
C VAL A 181 -27.46 14.13 25.45
N ASP A 182 -27.15 12.90 25.81
CA ASP A 182 -25.95 12.18 25.38
C ASP A 182 -26.29 10.71 25.06
N PRO A 183 -26.56 10.39 23.77
CA PRO A 183 -26.76 9.01 23.35
C PRO A 183 -25.42 8.26 23.25
N VAL A 184 -25.32 7.10 23.91
CA VAL A 184 -24.13 6.25 23.87
C VAL A 184 -24.16 5.39 22.62
N VAL A 185 -23.58 5.89 21.53
CA VAL A 185 -23.53 5.16 20.25
C VAL A 185 -22.30 4.24 20.16
N PRO A 186 -22.46 2.99 19.68
CA PRO A 186 -21.33 2.11 19.41
C PRO A 186 -20.52 2.60 18.19
N PRO A 187 -19.23 2.21 18.08
CA PRO A 187 -18.38 2.60 16.96
C PRO A 187 -18.83 1.98 15.63
N PHE A 188 -19.39 0.77 15.67
CA PHE A 188 -19.96 0.09 14.51
C PHE A 188 -21.10 -0.83 14.94
N LEU A 189 -21.86 -1.35 13.98
CA LEU A 189 -22.82 -2.45 14.13
C LEU A 189 -22.65 -3.42 12.96
N ILE A 190 -23.18 -4.63 13.08
CA ILE A 190 -23.32 -5.57 11.96
C ILE A 190 -24.77 -5.55 11.47
N ALA A 191 -24.98 -5.70 10.16
CA ALA A 191 -26.32 -5.83 9.60
C ALA A 191 -27.07 -7.02 10.24
N GLY A 192 -28.25 -6.77 10.79
CA GLY A 192 -29.02 -7.71 11.60
C GLY A 192 -28.94 -7.46 13.11
N ASP A 193 -28.07 -6.57 13.57
CA ASP A 193 -27.94 -6.24 15.00
C ASP A 193 -29.19 -5.51 15.54
N ARG A 194 -29.53 -5.84 16.78
CA ARG A 194 -30.59 -5.20 17.55
C ARG A 194 -30.08 -4.84 18.93
N ILE A 195 -29.93 -3.55 19.22
CA ILE A 195 -29.32 -3.06 20.46
C ILE A 195 -30.31 -2.27 21.32
N LYS A 196 -30.10 -2.26 22.63
CA LYS A 196 -30.72 -1.31 23.56
C LYS A 196 -29.78 -0.11 23.72
N LEU A 197 -30.03 0.95 22.97
CA LEU A 197 -29.25 2.19 22.99
C LEU A 197 -29.56 2.98 24.28
N PRO A 198 -28.57 3.22 25.17
CA PRO A 198 -28.75 4.09 26.33
C PRO A 198 -28.70 5.56 25.89
N ILE A 199 -29.70 6.32 26.32
CA ILE A 199 -29.82 7.75 26.06
C ILE A 199 -29.84 8.45 27.42
N GLN A 200 -28.71 9.08 27.76
CA GLN A 200 -28.59 9.80 29.01
C GLN A 200 -29.09 11.24 28.83
N MET A 201 -29.91 11.70 29.76
CA MET A 201 -30.32 13.09 29.88
C MET A 201 -29.78 13.62 31.20
N VAL A 202 -29.12 14.77 31.17
CA VAL A 202 -28.48 15.37 32.34
C VAL A 202 -29.06 16.76 32.58
N ASN A 203 -29.34 17.07 33.85
CA ASN A 203 -29.77 18.37 34.31
C ASN A 203 -28.85 18.85 35.44
N THR A 204 -28.11 19.91 35.19
CA THR A 204 -27.19 20.55 36.13
C THR A 204 -27.80 21.79 36.79
N THR A 205 -29.10 22.02 36.62
CA THR A 205 -29.82 23.14 37.26
C THR A 205 -30.43 22.72 38.59
N GLU A 206 -30.78 23.70 39.43
CA GLU A 206 -31.37 23.49 40.76
C GLU A 206 -32.85 23.10 40.72
N ALA A 207 -33.50 23.14 39.55
CA ALA A 207 -34.90 22.77 39.38
C ALA A 207 -35.06 21.54 38.48
N ALA A 208 -36.09 20.73 38.71
CA ALA A 208 -36.43 19.65 37.79
C ALA A 208 -36.91 20.22 36.45
N ILE A 209 -36.48 19.60 35.35
CA ILE A 209 -36.84 20.03 33.99
C ILE A 209 -37.71 18.95 33.35
N THR A 210 -38.85 19.33 32.81
CA THR A 210 -39.67 18.46 31.96
C THR A 210 -39.50 18.87 30.50
N SER A 211 -38.84 18.01 29.72
CA SER A 211 -38.58 18.22 28.30
C SER A 211 -39.05 17.02 27.48
N ARG A 212 -39.40 17.27 26.21
CA ARG A 212 -39.77 16.21 25.26
C ARG A 212 -38.49 15.62 24.66
N LEU A 213 -38.36 14.30 24.71
CA LEU A 213 -37.32 13.54 24.02
C LEU A 213 -37.84 13.11 22.64
N ASP A 214 -37.17 13.56 21.60
CA ASP A 214 -37.50 13.29 20.19
C ASP A 214 -36.31 12.69 19.43
N TYR A 215 -36.64 11.98 18.34
CA TYR A 215 -35.67 11.23 17.54
C TYR A 215 -35.91 11.44 16.06
N GLN A 216 -34.82 11.56 15.30
CA GLN A 216 -34.83 11.38 13.84
C GLN A 216 -33.77 10.33 13.50
N ILE A 217 -34.13 9.35 12.68
CA ILE A 217 -33.23 8.26 12.29
C ILE A 217 -33.31 7.99 10.80
N GLU A 218 -32.15 7.88 10.15
CA GLU A 218 -31.98 7.42 8.79
C GLU A 218 -31.17 6.12 8.78
N GLY A 219 -31.53 5.17 7.93
CA GLY A 219 -30.76 3.92 7.74
C GLY A 219 -31.05 2.79 8.72
N ALA A 220 -31.84 3.02 9.78
CA ALA A 220 -32.23 2.01 10.76
C ALA A 220 -33.65 2.25 11.31
N LYS A 221 -34.13 1.32 12.14
CA LYS A 221 -35.40 1.46 12.88
C LYS A 221 -35.10 1.71 14.35
N LEU A 222 -35.83 2.64 14.97
CA LEU A 222 -35.75 2.93 16.40
C LEU A 222 -37.14 2.76 17.03
N ALA A 223 -37.23 2.02 18.13
CA ALA A 223 -38.48 1.77 18.84
C ALA A 223 -38.33 2.04 20.34
N GLY A 224 -39.32 2.72 20.93
CA GLY A 224 -39.34 3.09 22.35
C GLY A 224 -38.55 4.35 22.67
N GLY A 225 -38.59 4.77 23.94
CA GLY A 225 -37.77 5.85 24.47
C GLY A 225 -38.26 7.28 24.27
N GLY A 226 -39.34 7.55 23.53
CA GLY A 226 -39.76 8.93 23.21
C GLY A 226 -40.72 9.57 24.22
N GLY A 227 -40.94 10.87 24.08
CA GLY A 227 -42.01 11.62 24.76
C GLY A 227 -41.54 12.52 25.90
N ASN A 228 -42.46 13.00 26.72
CA ASN A 228 -42.12 13.89 27.84
C ASN A 228 -41.38 13.12 28.94
N ARG A 229 -40.27 13.68 29.41
CA ARG A 229 -39.43 13.14 30.49
C ARG A 229 -39.15 14.23 31.50
N THR A 230 -39.23 13.87 32.78
CA THR A 230 -38.88 14.76 33.89
C THR A 230 -37.53 14.35 34.43
N ILE A 231 -36.55 15.24 34.31
CA ILE A 231 -35.18 15.04 34.77
C ILE A 231 -35.06 15.75 36.12
N PRO A 232 -34.63 15.06 37.19
CA PRO A 232 -34.49 15.67 38.52
C PRO A 232 -33.48 16.82 38.50
N ALA A 233 -33.61 17.74 39.46
CA ALA A 233 -32.61 18.78 39.71
C ALA A 233 -31.26 18.15 40.06
N GLN A 234 -30.16 18.69 39.54
CA GLN A 234 -28.79 18.20 39.77
C GLN A 234 -28.65 16.67 39.56
N GLY A 235 -29.32 16.13 38.55
CA GLY A 235 -29.41 14.69 38.34
C GLY A 235 -29.48 14.28 36.88
N SER A 236 -29.54 12.97 36.65
CA SER A 236 -29.61 12.39 35.32
C SER A 236 -30.66 11.29 35.23
N LEU A 237 -31.23 11.11 34.05
CA LEU A 237 -32.15 10.03 33.71
C LEU A 237 -31.58 9.28 32.50
N VAL A 238 -31.60 7.94 32.54
CA VAL A 238 -31.21 7.10 31.39
C VAL A 238 -32.45 6.41 30.85
N GLU A 239 -32.72 6.65 29.57
CA GLU A 239 -33.78 5.98 28.81
C GLU A 239 -33.15 4.97 27.85
N TYR A 240 -33.84 3.87 27.56
CA TYR A 240 -33.39 2.89 26.57
C TYR A 240 -34.31 2.88 25.35
N ALA A 241 -33.71 3.00 24.16
CA ALA A 241 -34.40 2.82 22.88
C ALA A 241 -33.85 1.58 22.16
N THR A 242 -34.72 0.82 21.50
CA THR A 242 -34.31 -0.35 20.72
C THR A 242 -33.97 0.08 19.30
N LEU A 243 -32.69 -0.03 18.91
CA LEU A 243 -32.21 0.26 17.57
C LEU A 243 -31.97 -1.04 16.80
N THR A 244 -32.54 -1.16 15.61
CA THR A 244 -32.37 -2.31 14.71
C THR A 244 -31.70 -1.89 13.41
N ALA A 245 -30.54 -2.47 13.12
CA ALA A 245 -29.71 -2.18 11.95
C ALA A 245 -29.92 -3.23 10.85
N ASP A 246 -31.03 -3.15 10.11
CA ASP A 246 -31.40 -4.17 9.11
C ASP A 246 -30.51 -4.20 7.84
N ARG A 247 -29.77 -3.11 7.56
CA ARG A 247 -28.99 -2.96 6.31
C ARG A 247 -27.61 -2.36 6.60
N ALA A 248 -26.61 -2.79 5.83
CA ALA A 248 -25.28 -2.20 5.85
C ALA A 248 -25.29 -0.75 5.33
N GLY A 249 -24.33 0.07 5.78
CA GLY A 249 -24.24 1.50 5.45
C GLY A 249 -24.08 2.37 6.68
N THR A 250 -24.39 3.65 6.59
CA THR A 250 -24.28 4.59 7.73
C THR A 250 -25.66 4.92 8.26
N ILE A 251 -25.85 4.74 9.57
CA ILE A 251 -27.02 5.21 10.31
C ILE A 251 -26.74 6.65 10.75
N LYS A 252 -27.68 7.55 10.50
CA LYS A 252 -27.68 8.89 11.11
C LYS A 252 -28.75 8.95 12.17
N LEU A 253 -28.34 9.29 13.39
CA LEU A 253 -29.22 9.42 14.54
C LEU A 253 -29.15 10.85 15.07
N ARG A 254 -30.29 11.53 15.13
CA ARG A 254 -30.47 12.78 15.86
C ARG A 254 -31.36 12.53 17.07
N VAL A 255 -30.92 12.98 18.24
CA VAL A 255 -31.68 12.94 19.49
C VAL A 255 -31.87 14.36 20.00
N GLY A 256 -33.12 14.81 20.17
CA GLY A 256 -33.48 16.13 20.67
C GLY A 256 -34.07 16.08 22.08
N LEU A 257 -33.72 17.06 22.91
CA LEU A 257 -34.32 17.32 24.22
C LEU A 257 -35.06 18.66 24.17
N GLY A 258 -36.26 18.66 23.59
CA GLY A 258 -37.07 19.84 23.38
C GLY A 258 -36.32 20.91 22.59
N ALA A 259 -36.44 22.18 23.02
CA ALA A 259 -35.68 23.29 22.45
C ALA A 259 -34.30 23.51 23.10
N THR A 260 -33.89 22.66 24.07
CA THR A 260 -32.69 22.91 24.89
C THR A 260 -31.39 22.40 24.28
N ASP A 261 -31.39 21.20 23.70
CA ASP A 261 -30.20 20.55 23.15
C ASP A 261 -30.61 19.50 22.13
N ALA A 262 -29.77 19.27 21.13
CA ALA A 262 -29.91 18.15 20.21
C ALA A 262 -28.52 17.61 19.84
N VAL A 263 -28.42 16.29 19.64
CA VAL A 263 -27.17 15.61 19.28
C VAL A 263 -27.37 14.81 18.00
N ALA A 264 -26.48 14.98 17.03
CA ALA A 264 -26.39 14.16 15.83
C ALA A 264 -25.16 13.25 15.88
N ARG A 265 -25.36 11.94 15.69
CA ARG A 265 -24.30 10.92 15.64
C ARG A 265 -24.48 10.02 14.42
N THR A 266 -23.37 9.50 13.94
CA THR A 266 -23.33 8.49 12.88
C THR A 266 -22.83 7.16 13.42
N ILE A 267 -23.38 6.05 12.94
CA ILE A 267 -22.96 4.68 13.27
C ILE A 267 -22.73 3.94 11.96
N ASP A 268 -21.57 3.29 11.82
CA ASP A 268 -21.27 2.48 10.65
C ASP A 268 -21.79 1.05 10.82
N VAL A 269 -22.54 0.56 9.84
CA VAL A 269 -23.10 -0.79 9.80
C VAL A 269 -22.35 -1.62 8.76
N ILE A 270 -21.61 -2.61 9.24
CA ILE A 270 -20.81 -3.55 8.45
C ILE A 270 -21.73 -4.68 7.94
N PRO A 271 -21.55 -5.19 6.71
CA PRO A 271 -22.31 -6.34 6.22
C PRO A 271 -22.03 -7.64 7.01
N ALA A 272 -23.02 -8.53 7.08
CA ALA A 272 -22.94 -9.77 7.87
C ALA A 272 -22.28 -10.97 7.14
N GLY A 273 -21.97 -10.85 5.85
CA GLY A 273 -21.45 -11.94 5.01
C GLY A 273 -19.93 -12.18 5.12
N LYS A 274 -19.39 -12.99 4.22
CA LYS A 274 -17.96 -13.13 3.93
C LYS A 274 -17.55 -12.15 2.84
N PRO A 275 -16.55 -11.28 3.07
CA PRO A 275 -16.02 -10.44 2.01
C PRO A 275 -15.31 -11.30 0.96
N VAL A 276 -15.68 -11.12 -0.30
CA VAL A 276 -15.05 -11.77 -1.45
C VAL A 276 -14.69 -10.69 -2.45
N THR A 277 -13.41 -10.63 -2.82
CA THR A 277 -12.91 -9.72 -3.84
C THR A 277 -12.49 -10.52 -5.07
N VAL A 278 -13.06 -10.20 -6.23
CA VAL A 278 -12.61 -10.69 -7.53
C VAL A 278 -11.90 -9.55 -8.25
N ALA A 279 -10.61 -9.70 -8.51
CA ALA A 279 -9.82 -8.66 -9.15
C ALA A 279 -9.33 -9.07 -10.55
N ARG A 280 -9.21 -8.09 -11.44
CA ARG A 280 -8.62 -8.18 -12.77
C ARG A 280 -7.73 -6.96 -13.01
N ALA A 281 -6.61 -7.16 -13.69
CA ALA A 281 -5.70 -6.07 -14.05
C ALA A 281 -5.37 -6.12 -15.54
N GLY A 282 -5.01 -4.98 -16.12
CA GLY A 282 -4.70 -4.89 -17.55
C GLY A 282 -4.20 -3.51 -17.95
N THR A 283 -4.23 -3.21 -19.25
CA THR A 283 -3.92 -1.87 -19.75
C THR A 283 -5.02 -1.33 -20.66
N LEU A 284 -5.23 -0.02 -20.54
CA LEU A 284 -6.09 0.82 -21.34
C LEU A 284 -5.22 1.45 -22.43
N ALA A 285 -5.50 1.06 -23.67
CA ALA A 285 -5.00 1.70 -24.89
C ALA A 285 -6.15 2.10 -25.82
N ALA A 286 -7.23 1.31 -25.79
CA ALA A 286 -8.54 1.57 -26.37
C ALA A 286 -9.61 1.18 -25.33
N PRO A 287 -10.90 1.52 -25.55
CA PRO A 287 -12.00 0.96 -24.77
C PRO A 287 -11.83 -0.56 -24.60
N ARG A 288 -11.74 -1.02 -23.35
CA ARG A 288 -11.62 -2.44 -23.03
C ARG A 288 -12.96 -2.93 -22.54
N THR A 289 -13.33 -4.11 -23.01
CA THR A 289 -14.48 -4.84 -22.50
C THR A 289 -14.00 -6.18 -21.97
N LEU A 290 -14.31 -6.45 -20.70
CA LEU A 290 -13.93 -7.66 -19.97
C LEU A 290 -15.22 -8.38 -19.56
N THR A 291 -15.21 -9.70 -19.62
CA THR A 291 -16.27 -10.49 -18.99
C THR A 291 -15.73 -11.00 -17.66
N ILE A 292 -16.36 -10.61 -16.55
CA ILE A 292 -15.96 -11.02 -15.21
C ILE A 292 -17.15 -11.70 -14.56
N GLU A 293 -16.94 -12.91 -14.06
CA GLU A 293 -17.90 -13.57 -13.18
C GLU A 293 -17.73 -13.03 -11.76
N GLY A 294 -18.79 -12.42 -11.24
CA GLY A 294 -18.84 -12.00 -9.85
C GLY A 294 -19.24 -13.13 -8.91
N PRO A 295 -19.02 -12.95 -7.59
CA PRO A 295 -19.26 -14.00 -6.60
C PRO A 295 -20.72 -14.45 -6.56
N VAL A 296 -20.96 -15.76 -6.65
CA VAL A 296 -22.31 -16.34 -6.55
C VAL A 296 -22.90 -16.05 -5.16
N GLY A 297 -24.16 -15.60 -5.13
CA GLY A 297 -24.87 -15.31 -3.88
C GLY A 297 -24.48 -13.99 -3.22
N SER A 298 -23.88 -13.03 -3.95
CA SER A 298 -23.58 -11.70 -3.41
C SER A 298 -24.85 -10.95 -2.98
N ASP A 299 -24.75 -10.16 -1.90
CA ASP A 299 -25.79 -9.22 -1.49
C ASP A 299 -25.74 -7.95 -2.37
N PRO A 300 -26.76 -7.69 -3.21
CA PRO A 300 -26.79 -6.55 -4.13
C PRO A 300 -26.65 -5.19 -3.46
N THR A 301 -26.99 -5.06 -2.18
CA THR A 301 -26.89 -3.80 -1.43
C THR A 301 -25.47 -3.49 -0.98
N THR A 302 -24.60 -4.51 -0.94
CA THR A 302 -23.21 -4.42 -0.48
C THR A 302 -22.19 -4.43 -1.61
N ASP A 303 -22.64 -4.77 -2.82
CA ASP A 303 -21.80 -4.89 -4.00
C ASP A 303 -21.15 -3.55 -4.39
N ARG A 304 -19.82 -3.57 -4.45
CA ARG A 304 -18.98 -2.41 -4.79
C ARG A 304 -18.00 -2.78 -5.89
N VAL A 305 -17.65 -1.78 -6.67
CA VAL A 305 -16.56 -1.87 -7.63
C VAL A 305 -15.52 -0.80 -7.34
N ARG A 306 -14.26 -1.16 -7.52
CA ARG A 306 -13.11 -0.26 -7.42
C ARG A 306 -12.24 -0.41 -8.65
N LEU A 307 -12.05 0.67 -9.39
CA LEU A 307 -11.14 0.76 -10.52
C LEU A 307 -9.98 1.69 -10.15
N MET A 308 -8.77 1.16 -10.17
CA MET A 308 -7.53 1.92 -10.03
C MET A 308 -6.88 2.04 -11.41
N VAL A 309 -6.51 3.24 -11.83
CA VAL A 309 -5.81 3.49 -13.10
C VAL A 309 -4.46 4.12 -12.83
N TYR A 310 -3.42 3.56 -13.46
CA TYR A 310 -2.01 3.90 -13.24
C TYR A 310 -1.41 4.55 -14.49
N PRO A 311 -0.73 5.69 -14.38
CA PRO A 311 0.04 6.27 -15.47
C PRO A 311 1.32 5.44 -15.73
N GLY A 312 1.24 4.46 -16.64
CA GLY A 312 2.13 3.29 -16.68
C GLY A 312 3.61 3.56 -16.94
N ALA A 313 3.97 4.30 -17.99
CA ALA A 313 5.39 4.44 -18.39
C ALA A 313 6.20 5.37 -17.49
N LEU A 314 5.63 6.50 -17.06
CA LEU A 314 6.32 7.47 -16.20
C LEU A 314 6.52 6.93 -14.79
N ALA A 315 5.50 6.27 -14.22
CA ALA A 315 5.61 5.64 -12.91
C ALA A 315 6.69 4.55 -12.91
N LEU A 316 6.74 3.71 -13.94
CA LEU A 316 7.77 2.68 -14.10
C LEU A 316 9.17 3.27 -14.26
N LEU A 317 9.35 4.27 -15.11
CA LEU A 317 10.64 4.93 -15.29
C LEU A 317 11.15 5.53 -13.96
N ARG A 318 10.28 6.19 -13.20
CA ARG A 318 10.62 6.73 -11.87
C ARG A 318 10.97 5.63 -10.88
N SER A 319 10.22 4.54 -10.88
CA SER A 319 10.47 3.38 -10.01
C SER A 319 11.82 2.73 -10.32
N GLU A 320 12.12 2.53 -11.60
CA GLU A 320 13.40 1.98 -12.05
C GLU A 320 14.57 2.93 -11.76
N LEU A 321 14.40 4.25 -11.91
CA LEU A 321 15.44 5.22 -11.52
C LEU A 321 15.72 5.16 -10.01
N ALA A 322 14.67 5.05 -9.19
CA ALA A 322 14.79 4.99 -7.75
C ALA A 322 15.49 3.71 -7.25
N ILE A 323 15.25 2.57 -7.91
CA ILE A 323 15.75 1.27 -7.44
C ILE A 323 16.99 0.76 -8.20
N SER A 324 17.36 1.36 -9.34
CA SER A 324 18.47 0.89 -10.19
C SER A 324 19.80 0.66 -9.46
N LEU A 325 20.08 1.42 -8.38
CA LEU A 325 21.31 1.27 -7.60
C LEU A 325 21.30 0.10 -6.60
N SER A 326 20.12 -0.41 -6.23
CA SER A 326 19.99 -1.53 -5.29
C SER A 326 20.26 -2.89 -5.96
N ARG A 327 20.26 -2.94 -7.30
CA ARG A 327 20.62 -4.11 -8.09
C ARG A 327 22.11 -4.04 -8.46
N SER A 328 22.74 -5.19 -8.73
CA SER A 328 24.16 -5.25 -9.10
C SER A 328 24.46 -6.45 -10.01
N GLY A 329 25.55 -6.37 -10.77
CA GLY A 329 25.94 -7.35 -11.77
C GLY A 329 26.16 -6.69 -13.13
N VAL A 330 26.87 -7.35 -14.06
CA VAL A 330 27.28 -6.71 -15.32
C VAL A 330 26.09 -6.17 -16.11
N ALA A 331 25.01 -6.96 -16.23
CA ALA A 331 23.81 -6.57 -16.96
C ALA A 331 23.02 -5.46 -16.23
N GLU A 332 22.88 -5.55 -14.89
CA GLU A 332 22.20 -4.53 -14.08
C GLU A 332 22.96 -3.21 -14.08
N ASP A 333 24.29 -3.25 -13.94
CA ASP A 333 25.12 -2.05 -13.95
C ASP A 333 25.14 -1.40 -15.34
N GLY A 334 25.12 -2.19 -16.42
CA GLY A 334 24.94 -1.69 -17.78
C GLY A 334 23.56 -1.06 -18.00
N TYR A 335 22.50 -1.70 -17.53
CA TYR A 335 21.14 -1.17 -17.59
C TYR A 335 20.98 0.13 -16.79
N ALA A 336 21.47 0.16 -15.54
CA ALA A 336 21.43 1.34 -14.68
C ALA A 336 22.23 2.51 -15.28
N LEU A 337 23.39 2.22 -15.89
CA LEU A 337 24.17 3.23 -16.60
C LEU A 337 23.40 3.77 -17.82
N LEU A 338 22.76 2.90 -18.60
CA LEU A 338 21.93 3.33 -19.73
C LEU A 338 20.77 4.23 -19.28
N LEU A 339 20.07 3.84 -18.21
CA LEU A 339 19.00 4.65 -17.62
C LEU A 339 19.54 6.02 -17.22
N ALA A 340 20.66 6.09 -16.50
CA ALA A 340 21.27 7.34 -16.07
C ALA A 340 21.56 8.30 -17.24
N GLY A 341 22.04 7.77 -18.36
CA GLY A 341 22.40 8.56 -19.54
C GLY A 341 21.18 9.04 -20.36
N LYS A 342 20.10 8.26 -20.37
CA LYS A 342 18.88 8.58 -21.14
C LYS A 342 17.79 9.28 -20.30
N ALA A 343 17.83 9.18 -18.98
CA ALA A 343 16.75 9.62 -18.08
C ALA A 343 16.27 11.05 -18.31
N SER A 344 17.18 12.00 -18.55
CA SER A 344 16.81 13.40 -18.78
C SER A 344 15.90 13.56 -20.01
N GLY A 345 16.29 12.95 -21.13
CA GLY A 345 15.49 12.98 -22.37
C GLY A 345 14.18 12.19 -22.22
N LEU A 346 14.22 11.05 -21.54
CA LEU A 346 13.06 10.19 -21.35
C LEU A 346 11.99 10.82 -20.44
N LEU A 347 12.41 11.42 -19.32
CA LEU A 347 11.50 12.14 -18.43
C LEU A 347 10.90 13.36 -19.14
N ALA A 348 11.70 14.09 -19.92
CA ALA A 348 11.22 15.23 -20.69
C ALA A 348 10.17 14.82 -21.75
N GLN A 349 10.37 13.69 -22.44
CA GLN A 349 9.40 13.13 -23.38
C GLN A 349 8.07 12.76 -22.71
N LEU A 350 8.14 12.28 -21.46
CA LEU A 350 6.97 11.91 -20.65
C LEU A 350 6.37 13.10 -19.86
N GLY A 351 6.79 14.33 -20.14
CA GLY A 351 6.25 15.54 -19.50
C GLY A 351 6.76 15.82 -18.08
N ASP A 352 7.86 15.21 -17.68
CA ASP A 352 8.48 15.37 -16.36
C ASP A 352 9.89 16.00 -16.45
N LYS A 353 10.43 16.44 -15.32
CA LYS A 353 11.78 17.00 -15.24
C LYS A 353 12.67 16.13 -14.38
N ALA A 354 13.85 15.80 -14.89
CA ALA A 354 14.86 15.12 -14.12
C ALA A 354 15.49 16.05 -13.08
N ASP A 355 15.81 15.50 -11.91
CA ASP A 355 16.70 16.15 -10.97
C ASP A 355 18.16 15.98 -11.44
N PRO A 356 18.85 17.07 -11.82
CA PRO A 356 20.20 16.98 -12.37
C PRO A 356 21.23 16.49 -11.35
N GLN A 357 21.01 16.70 -10.05
CA GLN A 357 21.91 16.22 -9.01
C GLN A 357 21.77 14.70 -8.84
N VAL A 358 20.54 14.21 -8.73
CA VAL A 358 20.26 12.77 -8.62
C VAL A 358 20.80 12.01 -9.84
N LEU A 359 20.57 12.53 -11.05
CA LEU A 359 21.10 11.90 -12.26
C LEU A 359 22.63 11.92 -12.32
N ARG A 360 23.27 12.99 -11.85
CA ARG A 360 24.73 13.06 -11.78
C ARG A 360 25.29 12.04 -10.82
N GLU A 361 24.72 11.91 -9.62
CA GLU A 361 25.11 10.90 -8.63
C GLU A 361 24.92 9.48 -9.17
N LEU A 362 23.77 9.21 -9.80
CA LEU A 362 23.47 7.93 -10.45
C LEU A 362 24.50 7.60 -11.55
N SER A 363 24.81 8.57 -12.43
CA SER A 363 25.82 8.40 -13.50
C SER A 363 27.22 8.11 -12.96
N ILE A 364 27.62 8.77 -11.86
CA ILE A 364 28.92 8.53 -11.22
C ILE A 364 29.01 7.09 -10.70
N VAL A 365 28.02 6.64 -9.92
CA VAL A 365 28.04 5.31 -9.29
C VAL A 365 27.97 4.21 -10.35
N THR A 366 27.02 4.31 -11.29
CA THR A 366 26.85 3.32 -12.36
C THR A 366 28.06 3.30 -13.30
N GLY A 367 28.66 4.46 -13.58
CA GLY A 367 29.89 4.58 -14.37
C GLY A 367 31.08 3.88 -13.72
N GLN A 368 31.28 4.04 -12.41
CA GLN A 368 32.34 3.34 -11.67
C GLN A 368 32.18 1.81 -11.73
N ARG A 369 30.95 1.31 -11.62
CA ARG A 369 30.64 -0.13 -11.72
C ARG A 369 30.87 -0.65 -13.15
N ALA A 370 30.36 0.05 -14.16
CA ALA A 370 30.55 -0.30 -15.56
C ALA A 370 32.03 -0.34 -16.00
N ILE A 371 32.85 0.63 -15.54
CA ILE A 371 34.29 0.65 -15.81
C ILE A 371 34.99 -0.59 -15.24
N ARG A 372 34.55 -1.08 -14.07
CA ARG A 372 35.10 -2.29 -13.44
C ARG A 372 34.86 -3.52 -14.33
N HIS A 373 33.65 -3.68 -14.86
CA HIS A 373 33.29 -4.75 -15.79
C HIS A 373 34.01 -4.62 -17.14
N GLY A 374 34.22 -3.39 -17.59
CA GLY A 374 34.89 -3.06 -18.84
C GLY A 374 36.38 -3.38 -18.90
N ARG A 375 37.01 -3.80 -17.79
CA ARG A 375 38.43 -4.20 -17.75
C ARG A 375 38.71 -5.48 -18.55
N THR A 376 37.73 -6.36 -18.65
CA THR A 376 37.80 -7.62 -19.41
C THR A 376 36.55 -7.71 -20.28
N LEU A 377 36.74 -7.51 -21.59
CA LEU A 377 35.66 -7.58 -22.57
C LEU A 377 35.60 -8.97 -23.19
N ASP A 378 34.37 -9.47 -23.31
CA ASP A 378 33.97 -10.56 -24.20
C ASP A 378 32.77 -10.07 -25.02
N VAL A 379 32.25 -10.90 -25.94
CA VAL A 379 31.11 -10.50 -26.78
C VAL A 379 29.91 -10.07 -25.93
N THR A 380 29.54 -10.84 -24.91
CA THR A 380 28.36 -10.57 -24.06
C THR A 380 28.53 -9.32 -23.19
N ARG A 381 29.72 -9.08 -22.64
CA ARG A 381 29.99 -7.86 -21.85
C ARG A 381 30.09 -6.63 -22.73
N ALA A 382 30.70 -6.76 -23.91
CA ALA A 382 30.79 -5.67 -24.86
C ALA A 382 29.40 -5.26 -25.35
N THR A 383 28.47 -6.19 -25.57
CA THR A 383 27.09 -5.85 -25.95
C THR A 383 26.32 -5.11 -24.86
N LEU A 384 26.50 -5.51 -23.59
CA LEU A 384 25.85 -4.86 -22.45
C LEU A 384 26.40 -3.46 -22.18
N LEU A 385 27.71 -3.25 -22.33
CA LEU A 385 28.39 -2.00 -21.96
C LEU A 385 28.46 -0.96 -23.08
N ALA A 386 28.50 -1.37 -24.35
CA ALA A 386 28.72 -0.44 -25.47
C ALA A 386 27.68 0.68 -25.48
N GLU A 387 26.40 0.34 -25.54
CA GLU A 387 25.32 1.33 -25.59
C GLU A 387 25.18 2.12 -24.29
N ALA A 388 25.29 1.43 -23.15
CA ALA A 388 25.21 2.06 -21.84
C ALA A 388 26.27 3.16 -21.67
N ALA A 389 27.52 2.88 -22.05
CA ALA A 389 28.61 3.84 -21.92
C ALA A 389 28.51 4.97 -22.96
N LEU A 390 28.05 4.68 -24.18
CA LEU A 390 27.84 5.68 -25.24
C LEU A 390 26.62 6.58 -25.00
N ALA A 391 25.76 6.28 -24.01
CA ALA A 391 24.72 7.19 -23.56
C ALA A 391 25.26 8.41 -22.78
N HIS A 392 26.55 8.41 -22.42
CA HIS A 392 27.22 9.49 -21.68
C HIS A 392 28.34 10.11 -22.51
N LEU A 393 28.01 10.69 -23.67
CA LEU A 393 29.00 11.25 -24.59
C LEU A 393 29.83 12.39 -23.98
N ASP A 394 29.26 13.13 -23.03
CA ASP A 394 29.93 14.21 -22.31
C ASP A 394 30.98 13.71 -21.30
N ASN A 395 30.96 12.41 -20.97
CA ASN A 395 31.95 11.79 -20.09
C ASN A 395 33.04 11.09 -20.92
N PRO A 396 34.27 11.62 -20.97
CA PRO A 396 35.34 11.10 -21.82
C PRO A 396 35.80 9.68 -21.44
N VAL A 397 35.59 9.25 -20.19
CA VAL A 397 35.97 7.89 -19.75
C VAL A 397 34.95 6.87 -20.24
N LEU A 398 33.66 7.17 -20.09
CA LEU A 398 32.57 6.29 -20.52
C LEU A 398 32.49 6.23 -22.05
N SER A 399 32.63 7.36 -22.75
CA SER A 399 32.63 7.35 -24.22
C SER A 399 33.77 6.50 -24.79
N ARG A 400 34.97 6.56 -24.21
CA ARG A 400 36.10 5.67 -24.58
C ARG A 400 35.83 4.20 -24.28
N LEU A 401 35.21 3.88 -23.13
CA LEU A 401 34.81 2.51 -22.81
C LEU A 401 33.83 1.97 -23.86
N GLY A 402 32.84 2.78 -24.24
CA GLY A 402 31.85 2.45 -25.25
C GLY A 402 32.46 2.22 -26.63
N GLU A 403 33.32 3.11 -27.10
CA GLU A 403 34.04 2.95 -28.37
C GLU A 403 34.94 1.71 -28.37
N ARG A 404 35.62 1.42 -27.25
CA ARG A 404 36.42 0.20 -27.09
C ARG A 404 35.56 -1.06 -27.15
N ALA A 405 34.39 -1.06 -26.52
CA ALA A 405 33.45 -2.17 -26.58
C ALA A 405 32.93 -2.40 -28.01
N VAL A 406 32.57 -1.33 -28.74
CA VAL A 406 32.18 -1.43 -30.16
C VAL A 406 33.33 -1.95 -31.02
N ALA A 407 34.55 -1.43 -30.82
CA ALA A 407 35.73 -1.89 -31.56
C ALA A 407 36.02 -3.38 -31.30
N TYR A 408 35.88 -3.83 -30.04
CA TYR A 408 36.00 -5.24 -29.68
C TYR A 408 34.99 -6.10 -30.44
N LEU A 409 33.72 -5.69 -30.49
CA LEU A 409 32.69 -6.39 -31.28
C LEU A 409 33.11 -6.47 -32.74
N VAL A 410 33.40 -5.34 -33.39
CA VAL A 410 33.80 -5.32 -34.82
C VAL A 410 34.96 -6.26 -35.13
N GLN A 411 35.98 -6.31 -34.27
CA GLN A 411 37.15 -7.19 -34.43
C GLN A 411 36.84 -8.67 -34.21
N ASN A 412 35.84 -8.98 -33.37
CA ASN A 412 35.44 -10.36 -33.04
C ASN A 412 34.24 -10.85 -33.87
N GLN A 413 33.80 -10.10 -34.89
CA GLN A 413 32.84 -10.61 -35.86
C GLN A 413 33.55 -11.57 -36.80
N ARG A 414 33.07 -12.81 -36.86
CA ARG A 414 33.64 -13.82 -37.76
C ARG A 414 33.43 -13.43 -39.23
N PRO A 415 34.24 -13.96 -40.16
CA PRO A 415 34.05 -13.72 -41.61
C PRO A 415 32.67 -14.15 -42.12
N ASP A 416 32.06 -15.13 -41.47
CA ASP A 416 30.70 -15.60 -41.74
C ASP A 416 29.60 -14.63 -41.22
N GLY A 417 30.00 -13.55 -40.56
CA GLY A 417 29.12 -12.50 -40.03
C GLY A 417 28.56 -12.77 -38.65
N THR A 418 28.87 -13.92 -38.03
CA THR A 418 28.36 -14.28 -36.71
C THR A 418 29.23 -13.76 -35.56
N PHE A 419 28.59 -13.56 -34.41
CA PHE A 419 29.25 -13.37 -33.12
C PHE A 419 29.11 -14.66 -32.29
N SER A 420 30.19 -15.04 -31.61
CA SER A 420 30.19 -16.24 -30.76
C SER A 420 31.19 -16.09 -29.62
N GLY A 421 31.00 -16.87 -28.55
CA GLY A 421 31.93 -16.96 -27.42
C GLY A 421 32.76 -18.24 -27.47
N ALA A 422 32.75 -18.97 -26.35
CA ALA A 422 33.45 -20.23 -26.18
C ALA A 422 32.97 -21.34 -27.14
N THR A 423 33.75 -22.43 -27.24
CA THR A 423 33.41 -23.61 -28.03
C THR A 423 32.13 -24.29 -27.49
N GLY A 424 31.33 -24.89 -28.38
CA GLY A 424 30.12 -25.66 -28.01
C GLY A 424 28.80 -24.87 -27.96
N TRP A 425 28.76 -23.62 -28.46
CA TRP A 425 27.50 -22.89 -28.59
C TRP A 425 26.61 -23.48 -29.68
N THR A 426 25.30 -23.59 -29.39
CA THR A 426 24.29 -23.97 -30.39
C THR A 426 24.15 -22.87 -31.46
N LEU A 427 23.68 -23.25 -32.66
CA LEU A 427 23.41 -22.27 -33.72
C LEU A 427 22.46 -21.16 -33.24
N GLN A 428 21.39 -21.52 -32.54
CA GLN A 428 20.42 -20.57 -31.99
C GLN A 428 21.10 -19.53 -31.08
N ARG A 429 21.99 -19.97 -30.17
CA ARG A 429 22.74 -19.07 -29.28
C ARG A 429 23.71 -18.17 -30.03
N VAL A 430 24.37 -18.68 -31.07
CA VAL A 430 25.24 -17.88 -31.96
C VAL A 430 24.43 -16.80 -32.67
N LEU A 431 23.23 -17.10 -33.15
CA LEU A 431 22.35 -16.11 -33.79
C LEU A 431 21.86 -15.05 -32.80
N MET A 432 21.56 -15.43 -31.55
CA MET A 432 21.23 -14.49 -30.47
C MET A 432 22.38 -13.52 -30.18
N ALA A 433 23.59 -14.03 -29.98
CA ALA A 433 24.77 -13.17 -29.78
C ALA A 433 25.06 -12.32 -31.03
N THR A 434 24.77 -12.84 -32.22
CA THR A 434 24.89 -12.09 -33.47
C THR A 434 23.93 -10.89 -33.49
N ALA A 435 22.67 -11.10 -33.09
CA ALA A 435 21.68 -10.04 -32.98
C ALA A 435 22.07 -8.97 -31.95
N ASP A 436 22.47 -9.39 -30.74
CA ASP A 436 22.87 -8.47 -29.67
C ASP A 436 24.13 -7.67 -30.03
N GLY A 437 25.14 -8.35 -30.60
CA GLY A 437 26.37 -7.75 -31.11
C GLY A 437 26.12 -6.69 -32.18
N THR A 438 25.23 -6.99 -33.12
CA THR A 438 24.89 -6.07 -34.21
C THR A 438 24.15 -4.83 -33.72
N ARG A 439 23.23 -5.01 -32.76
CA ARG A 439 22.53 -3.89 -32.10
C ARG A 439 23.51 -3.01 -31.34
N ALA A 440 24.38 -3.60 -30.52
CA ALA A 440 25.35 -2.88 -29.72
C ALA A 440 26.40 -2.14 -30.58
N ALA A 441 26.83 -2.72 -31.69
CA ALA A 441 27.71 -2.05 -32.65
C ALA A 441 27.05 -0.83 -33.33
N SER A 442 25.72 -0.74 -33.27
CA SER A 442 24.92 0.36 -33.82
C SER A 442 24.53 1.42 -32.76
N ALA A 443 25.05 1.32 -31.54
CA ALA A 443 24.64 2.14 -30.40
C ALA A 443 24.92 3.65 -30.54
N ASN A 444 25.96 4.03 -31.29
CA ASN A 444 26.29 5.43 -31.56
C ASN A 444 26.59 5.63 -33.05
N LEU A 445 25.74 6.43 -33.72
CA LEU A 445 25.84 6.73 -35.15
C LEU A 445 26.17 8.21 -35.41
N SER A 446 26.68 8.93 -34.40
CA SER A 446 26.94 10.38 -34.48
C SER A 446 28.01 10.76 -35.52
N THR A 447 28.99 9.90 -35.77
CA THR A 447 30.08 10.16 -36.74
C THR A 447 29.92 9.33 -38.02
N ALA A 448 30.48 9.81 -39.14
CA ALA A 448 30.46 9.09 -40.41
C ALA A 448 31.18 7.73 -40.32
N THR A 449 32.31 7.69 -39.62
CA THR A 449 33.09 6.45 -39.40
C THR A 449 32.36 5.45 -38.53
N ALA A 450 31.64 5.89 -37.49
CA ALA A 450 30.79 4.99 -36.70
C ALA A 450 29.61 4.45 -37.52
N ARG A 451 28.98 5.28 -38.35
CA ARG A 451 27.93 4.83 -39.29
C ARG A 451 28.44 3.78 -40.26
N GLN A 452 29.60 4.00 -40.87
CA GLN A 452 30.19 3.04 -41.81
C GLN A 452 30.56 1.71 -41.12
N ARG A 453 31.13 1.75 -39.91
CA ARG A 453 31.40 0.54 -39.11
C ARG A 453 30.12 -0.24 -38.81
N ALA A 454 29.07 0.44 -38.32
CA ALA A 454 27.79 -0.18 -37.99
C ALA A 454 27.13 -0.81 -39.23
N GLN A 455 27.14 -0.12 -40.37
CA GLN A 455 26.63 -0.66 -41.65
C GLN A 455 27.40 -1.92 -42.08
N GLY A 456 28.72 -1.94 -41.92
CA GLY A 456 29.54 -3.13 -42.23
C GLY A 456 29.19 -4.34 -41.34
N VAL A 457 28.99 -4.11 -40.04
CA VAL A 457 28.56 -5.17 -39.11
C VAL A 457 27.16 -5.68 -39.47
N GLN A 458 26.22 -4.76 -39.72
CA GLN A 458 24.84 -5.07 -40.10
C GLN A 458 24.77 -5.87 -41.40
N ALA A 459 25.54 -5.50 -42.43
CA ALA A 459 25.55 -6.22 -43.70
C ALA A 459 26.02 -7.68 -43.54
N LYS A 460 27.12 -7.90 -42.81
CA LYS A 460 27.63 -9.24 -42.51
C LYS A 460 26.64 -10.07 -41.68
N ALA A 461 26.03 -9.45 -40.67
CA ALA A 461 25.03 -10.11 -39.83
C ALA A 461 23.77 -10.48 -40.64
N ALA A 462 23.29 -9.59 -41.52
CA ALA A 462 22.17 -9.85 -42.42
C ALA A 462 22.44 -11.06 -43.33
N THR A 463 23.66 -11.21 -43.86
CA THR A 463 24.05 -12.41 -44.63
C THR A 463 24.06 -13.67 -43.76
N ALA A 464 24.52 -13.59 -42.51
CA ALA A 464 24.45 -14.72 -41.57
C ALA A 464 22.99 -15.13 -41.28
N PHE A 465 22.10 -14.16 -41.03
CA PHE A 465 20.68 -14.42 -40.80
C PHE A 465 19.96 -14.98 -42.03
N ALA A 466 20.36 -14.57 -43.24
CA ALA A 466 19.82 -15.12 -44.48
C ALA A 466 20.21 -16.60 -44.67
N ARG A 467 21.49 -16.94 -44.42
CA ARG A 467 21.99 -18.32 -44.56
C ARG A 467 21.34 -19.31 -43.60
N HIS A 468 20.93 -18.83 -42.42
CA HIS A 468 20.36 -19.66 -41.36
C HIS A 468 18.84 -19.53 -41.21
N PHE A 469 18.15 -18.91 -42.18
CA PHE A 469 16.72 -18.65 -42.08
C PHE A 469 15.91 -19.93 -41.86
N GLU A 470 16.17 -21.02 -42.58
CA GLU A 470 15.40 -22.26 -42.45
C GLU A 470 15.59 -22.95 -41.08
N GLN A 471 16.71 -22.71 -40.40
CA GLN A 471 17.00 -23.31 -39.09
C GLN A 471 16.41 -22.53 -37.90
N VAL A 472 15.93 -21.29 -38.11
CA VAL A 472 15.32 -20.47 -37.04
C VAL A 472 13.83 -20.78 -36.91
N THR A 473 13.48 -21.82 -36.16
CA THR A 473 12.08 -22.24 -36.02
C THR A 473 11.33 -21.52 -34.91
N ASP A 474 12.03 -20.91 -33.96
CA ASP A 474 11.43 -20.24 -32.81
C ASP A 474 11.22 -18.73 -33.01
N ALA A 475 10.13 -18.22 -32.45
CA ALA A 475 9.75 -16.82 -32.59
C ALA A 475 10.65 -15.88 -31.78
N TYR A 476 11.26 -16.37 -30.69
CA TYR A 476 12.17 -15.58 -29.85
C TYR A 476 13.43 -15.16 -30.61
N THR A 477 14.09 -16.10 -31.28
CA THR A 477 15.28 -15.85 -32.10
C THR A 477 14.93 -14.98 -33.31
N ALA A 478 13.76 -15.20 -33.94
CA ALA A 478 13.27 -14.32 -35.00
C ALA A 478 13.08 -12.88 -34.52
N ALA A 479 12.51 -12.68 -33.33
CA ALA A 479 12.34 -11.35 -32.73
C ALA A 479 13.68 -10.69 -32.41
N ALA A 480 14.64 -11.43 -31.86
CA ALA A 480 15.99 -10.93 -31.62
C ALA A 480 16.67 -10.47 -32.92
N ILE A 481 16.62 -11.29 -33.98
CA ILE A 481 17.19 -10.98 -35.30
C ILE A 481 16.60 -9.69 -35.87
N LEU A 482 15.28 -9.52 -35.84
CA LEU A 482 14.64 -8.29 -36.30
C LEU A 482 15.02 -7.07 -35.45
N SER A 483 15.01 -7.23 -34.12
CA SER A 483 15.39 -6.16 -33.18
C SER A 483 16.86 -5.75 -33.28
N SER A 484 17.71 -6.54 -33.94
CA SER A 484 19.13 -6.22 -34.15
C SER A 484 19.35 -5.00 -35.07
N GLY A 485 18.34 -4.67 -35.88
CA GLY A 485 18.41 -3.60 -36.88
C GLY A 485 19.17 -3.97 -38.17
N ALA A 486 19.65 -5.21 -38.31
CA ALA A 486 20.28 -5.71 -39.53
C ALA A 486 19.28 -5.95 -40.68
N LEU A 487 18.05 -6.35 -40.36
CA LEU A 487 16.98 -6.66 -41.31
C LEU A 487 15.82 -5.67 -41.14
N ARG A 488 15.94 -4.48 -41.73
CA ARG A 488 14.92 -3.41 -41.57
C ARG A 488 13.72 -3.57 -42.51
N SER A 489 13.94 -4.07 -43.73
CA SER A 489 12.92 -4.17 -44.78
C SER A 489 13.28 -5.25 -45.80
N GLY A 490 12.30 -5.70 -46.57
CA GLY A 490 12.46 -6.69 -47.63
C GLY A 490 11.93 -8.08 -47.26
N GLU A 491 11.89 -8.98 -48.24
CA GLU A 491 11.21 -10.28 -48.14
C GLU A 491 11.70 -11.13 -46.95
N LEU A 492 13.00 -11.14 -46.67
CA LEU A 492 13.55 -11.88 -45.53
C LEU A 492 13.08 -11.30 -44.18
N ALA A 493 13.00 -9.98 -44.06
CA ALA A 493 12.50 -9.32 -42.85
C ALA A 493 11.01 -9.64 -42.65
N ASP A 494 10.22 -9.66 -43.73
CA ASP A 494 8.80 -10.01 -43.69
C ASP A 494 8.58 -11.47 -43.27
N LYS A 495 9.42 -12.39 -43.75
CA LYS A 495 9.40 -13.80 -43.33
C LYS A 495 9.70 -13.98 -41.83
N TYR A 496 10.73 -13.31 -41.30
CA TYR A 496 10.98 -13.32 -39.86
C TYR A 496 9.84 -12.67 -39.08
N ARG A 497 9.25 -11.58 -39.60
CA ARG A 497 8.15 -10.88 -38.95
C ARG A 497 6.92 -11.78 -38.83
N LYS A 498 6.62 -12.54 -39.88
CA LYS A 498 5.56 -13.55 -39.86
C LYS A 498 5.80 -14.58 -38.76
N ARG A 499 7.02 -15.10 -38.59
CA ARG A 499 7.35 -16.02 -37.48
C ARG A 499 7.15 -15.41 -36.10
N VAL A 500 7.48 -14.13 -35.92
CA VAL A 500 7.20 -13.42 -34.66
C VAL A 500 5.69 -13.34 -34.42
N LEU A 501 4.91 -12.94 -35.42
CA LEU A 501 3.45 -12.84 -35.31
C LEU A 501 2.79 -14.19 -35.03
N ASP A 502 3.23 -15.26 -35.71
CA ASP A 502 2.71 -16.62 -35.53
C ASP A 502 3.03 -17.18 -34.12
N GLY A 503 4.09 -16.68 -33.48
CA GLY A 503 4.49 -17.06 -32.12
C GLY A 503 3.79 -16.29 -30.99
N ILE A 504 2.96 -15.28 -31.32
CA ILE A 504 2.21 -14.51 -30.33
C ILE A 504 0.98 -15.30 -29.88
N LYS A 505 0.87 -15.51 -28.56
CA LYS A 505 -0.30 -16.12 -27.91
C LYS A 505 -1.07 -15.08 -27.10
N ALA A 506 -2.35 -15.35 -26.84
CA ALA A 506 -3.20 -14.53 -25.98
C ALA A 506 -3.46 -15.23 -24.64
N THR A 507 -3.54 -14.46 -23.56
CA THR A 507 -4.06 -14.91 -22.26
C THR A 507 -5.58 -14.84 -22.24
N GLU A 508 -6.22 -15.48 -21.25
CA GLU A 508 -7.66 -15.39 -21.01
C GLU A 508 -8.13 -13.94 -20.83
N ASP A 509 -7.28 -13.09 -20.22
CA ASP A 509 -7.53 -11.65 -20.03
C ASP A 509 -7.31 -10.79 -21.29
N GLY A 510 -7.01 -11.40 -22.44
CA GLY A 510 -6.80 -10.72 -23.72
C GLY A 510 -5.44 -10.04 -23.90
N ALA A 511 -4.52 -10.14 -22.93
CA ALA A 511 -3.14 -9.72 -23.10
C ALA A 511 -2.41 -10.65 -24.09
N LYS A 512 -1.46 -10.13 -24.85
CA LYS A 512 -0.67 -10.93 -25.80
C LYS A 512 0.76 -11.05 -25.32
N TYR A 513 1.36 -12.21 -25.54
CA TYR A 513 2.76 -12.46 -25.19
C TYR A 513 3.43 -13.29 -26.28
N LEU A 514 4.75 -13.14 -26.43
CA LEU A 514 5.52 -14.05 -27.27
C LEU A 514 5.79 -15.33 -26.49
N ASP A 515 5.35 -16.46 -27.02
CA ASP A 515 5.58 -17.74 -26.36
C ASP A 515 7.04 -18.16 -26.46
N VAL A 516 7.57 -18.69 -25.35
CA VAL A 516 8.89 -19.31 -25.31
C VAL A 516 8.66 -20.78 -24.96
N PRO A 517 8.81 -21.72 -25.92
CA PRO A 517 8.48 -23.10 -25.65
C PRO A 517 9.46 -23.70 -24.64
N THR A 518 8.93 -24.20 -23.52
CA THR A 518 9.72 -24.77 -22.39
C THR A 518 10.43 -26.08 -22.72
N THR A 519 10.09 -26.71 -23.84
CA THR A 519 10.68 -27.97 -24.33
C THR A 519 11.83 -27.76 -25.32
N THR A 520 12.15 -26.52 -25.69
CA THR A 520 13.13 -26.20 -26.74
C THR A 520 14.44 -25.69 -26.15
N SER A 521 15.57 -25.99 -26.79
CA SER A 521 16.94 -25.54 -26.42
C SER A 521 17.20 -24.03 -26.69
N VAL A 522 16.16 -23.20 -26.59
CA VAL A 522 16.20 -21.75 -26.81
C VAL A 522 16.82 -21.07 -25.61
N VAL A 523 17.94 -20.38 -25.84
CA VAL A 523 18.70 -19.70 -24.79
C VAL A 523 19.09 -18.29 -25.24
N ARG A 524 19.39 -17.42 -24.27
CA ARG A 524 20.03 -16.13 -24.50
C ARG A 524 21.49 -16.29 -24.90
N ALA A 525 22.14 -15.20 -25.29
CA ALA A 525 23.58 -15.18 -25.56
C ALA A 525 24.44 -15.63 -24.36
N ASP A 526 24.00 -15.37 -23.12
CA ASP A 526 24.67 -15.82 -21.90
C ASP A 526 24.40 -17.30 -21.56
N GLY A 527 23.45 -17.95 -22.24
CA GLY A 527 23.08 -19.36 -22.05
C GLY A 527 21.92 -19.58 -21.06
N SER A 528 21.37 -18.52 -20.46
CA SER A 528 20.17 -18.62 -19.62
C SER A 528 18.91 -18.78 -20.47
N VAL A 529 17.85 -19.33 -19.87
CA VAL A 529 16.53 -19.48 -20.51
C VAL A 529 15.83 -18.11 -20.50
N PRO A 530 15.36 -17.59 -21.64
CA PRO A 530 14.69 -16.31 -21.68
C PRO A 530 13.33 -16.36 -20.99
N SER A 531 12.97 -15.26 -20.35
CA SER A 531 11.65 -15.13 -19.75
C SER A 531 10.60 -14.81 -20.81
N ARG A 532 9.33 -15.16 -20.53
CA ARG A 532 8.20 -14.76 -21.38
C ARG A 532 8.14 -13.25 -21.60
N VAL A 533 8.46 -12.47 -20.56
CA VAL A 533 8.40 -11.01 -20.60
C VAL A 533 9.49 -10.44 -21.50
N GLU A 534 10.72 -10.96 -21.42
CA GLU A 534 11.81 -10.59 -22.33
C GLU A 534 11.49 -10.91 -23.79
N ALA A 535 10.98 -12.12 -24.05
CA ALA A 535 10.58 -12.54 -25.38
C ALA A 535 9.51 -11.61 -25.95
N THR A 536 8.56 -11.22 -25.11
CA THR A 536 7.53 -10.24 -25.45
C THR A 536 8.13 -8.85 -25.73
N ALA A 537 9.14 -8.44 -24.97
CA ALA A 537 9.84 -7.16 -25.21
C ALA A 537 10.60 -7.17 -26.55
N LEU A 538 11.25 -8.28 -26.90
CA LEU A 538 11.89 -8.42 -28.21
C LEU A 538 10.86 -8.43 -29.35
N ALA A 539 9.69 -9.05 -29.16
CA ALA A 539 8.61 -9.00 -30.14
C ALA A 539 8.14 -7.56 -30.37
N VAL A 540 7.99 -6.77 -29.30
CA VAL A 540 7.65 -5.35 -29.41
C VAL A 540 8.70 -4.60 -30.23
N LEU A 541 9.99 -4.79 -29.94
CA LEU A 541 11.07 -4.14 -30.68
C LEU A 541 11.18 -4.60 -32.14
N ALA A 542 10.85 -5.87 -32.43
CA ALA A 542 10.88 -6.45 -33.76
C ALA A 542 9.72 -5.98 -34.65
N LEU A 543 8.57 -5.69 -34.03
CA LEU A 543 7.34 -5.25 -34.70
C LEU A 543 7.19 -3.73 -34.75
N ASP A 544 8.06 -2.98 -34.08
CA ASP A 544 8.08 -1.51 -34.09
C ASP A 544 8.14 -0.97 -35.53
N GLY A 545 7.18 -0.11 -35.89
CA GLY A 545 7.07 0.48 -37.22
C GLY A 545 6.61 -0.45 -38.35
N ALA A 546 6.23 -1.71 -38.06
CA ALA A 546 5.76 -2.63 -39.08
C ALA A 546 4.28 -2.38 -39.49
N PRO A 547 3.93 -2.51 -40.78
CA PRO A 547 2.54 -2.40 -41.24
C PRO A 547 1.64 -3.42 -40.54
N GLY A 548 0.51 -2.98 -39.98
CA GLY A 548 -0.47 -3.86 -39.32
C GLY A 548 -0.10 -4.32 -37.90
N ALA A 549 1.04 -3.89 -37.34
CA ALA A 549 1.50 -4.32 -36.02
C ALA A 549 0.96 -3.49 -34.84
N ASN A 550 0.24 -2.39 -35.08
CA ASN A 550 -0.21 -1.48 -34.02
C ASN A 550 -1.09 -2.15 -32.95
N ALA A 551 -2.03 -3.02 -33.37
CA ALA A 551 -2.90 -3.75 -32.45
C ALA A 551 -2.14 -4.76 -31.57
N PRO A 552 -1.33 -5.69 -32.12
CA PRO A 552 -0.55 -6.61 -31.27
C PRO A 552 0.48 -5.88 -30.40
N LEU A 553 1.08 -4.78 -30.85
CA LEU A 553 2.04 -4.00 -30.03
C LEU A 553 1.42 -3.49 -28.73
N ALA A 554 0.18 -2.97 -28.77
CA ALA A 554 -0.53 -2.51 -27.57
C ALA A 554 -0.82 -3.67 -26.59
N ASP A 555 -1.25 -4.82 -27.11
CA ASP A 555 -1.54 -5.99 -26.28
C ASP A 555 -0.25 -6.59 -25.67
N LEU A 556 0.86 -6.62 -26.41
CA LEU A 556 2.18 -7.03 -25.91
C LEU A 556 2.68 -6.10 -24.79
N GLY A 557 2.39 -4.80 -24.91
CA GLY A 557 2.64 -3.81 -23.85
C GLY A 557 1.94 -4.15 -22.53
N THR A 558 0.77 -4.80 -22.58
CA THR A 558 0.06 -5.26 -21.37
C THR A 558 0.87 -6.29 -20.60
N THR A 559 1.47 -7.26 -21.28
CA THR A 559 2.32 -8.27 -20.64
C THR A 559 3.58 -7.66 -20.06
N LEU A 560 4.16 -6.64 -20.70
CA LEU A 560 5.31 -5.91 -20.14
C LEU A 560 4.92 -5.16 -18.87
N LEU A 561 3.84 -4.38 -18.91
CA LEU A 561 3.39 -3.61 -17.74
C LEU A 561 2.97 -4.52 -16.57
N GLY A 562 2.28 -5.62 -16.86
CA GLY A 562 1.84 -6.59 -15.84
C GLY A 562 2.98 -7.48 -15.28
N GLY A 563 4.07 -7.66 -16.03
CA GLY A 563 5.24 -8.43 -15.60
C GLY A 563 6.20 -7.68 -14.69
N TYR A 564 5.93 -6.41 -14.36
CA TYR A 564 6.82 -5.57 -13.55
C TYR A 564 6.68 -5.86 -12.06
N THR A 565 7.81 -5.99 -11.37
CA THR A 565 7.90 -6.06 -9.92
C THR A 565 8.78 -4.93 -9.39
N PRO A 566 8.42 -4.27 -8.27
CA PRO A 566 9.24 -3.18 -7.74
C PRO A 566 10.67 -3.58 -7.40
N VAL A 567 10.91 -4.80 -6.90
CA VAL A 567 12.22 -5.25 -6.40
C VAL A 567 13.17 -5.64 -7.54
N TYR A 568 12.73 -6.47 -8.48
CA TYR A 568 13.58 -7.06 -9.53
C TYR A 568 13.28 -6.52 -10.94
N GLY A 569 12.32 -5.61 -11.07
CA GLY A 569 11.84 -5.14 -12.36
C GLY A 569 11.13 -6.30 -13.06
N TRP A 570 11.62 -6.66 -14.24
CA TRP A 570 11.14 -7.78 -15.06
C TRP A 570 11.96 -9.05 -14.92
N GLY A 571 12.92 -9.09 -13.98
CA GLY A 571 13.63 -10.30 -13.58
C GLY A 571 15.13 -10.07 -13.36
N ASP A 572 15.84 -9.69 -14.42
CA ASP A 572 17.28 -9.44 -14.40
C ASP A 572 17.66 -8.26 -15.31
N GLY A 573 18.91 -7.80 -15.23
CA GLY A 573 19.37 -6.60 -15.96
C GLY A 573 19.24 -6.69 -17.48
N THR A 574 19.40 -7.88 -18.07
CA THR A 574 19.23 -8.10 -19.51
C THR A 574 17.76 -7.96 -19.90
N THR A 575 16.88 -8.56 -19.11
CA THR A 575 15.42 -8.48 -19.28
C THR A 575 14.93 -7.06 -19.05
N ASN A 576 15.41 -6.39 -17.98
CA ASN A 576 15.08 -5.01 -17.63
C ASN A 576 15.45 -4.06 -18.78
N LEU A 577 16.63 -4.25 -19.35
CA LEU A 577 17.08 -3.49 -20.51
C LEU A 577 16.18 -3.68 -21.73
N ALA A 578 15.84 -4.93 -22.07
CA ALA A 578 14.96 -5.21 -23.20
C ALA A 578 13.54 -4.65 -22.98
N CYS A 579 12.96 -4.88 -21.80
CA CYS A 579 11.63 -4.42 -21.44
C CYS A 579 11.55 -2.90 -21.41
N MET A 580 12.55 -2.23 -20.84
CA MET A 580 12.56 -0.77 -20.81
C MET A 580 12.65 -0.20 -22.23
N ARG A 581 13.48 -0.75 -23.11
CA ARG A 581 13.50 -0.34 -24.53
C ARG A 581 12.14 -0.51 -25.19
N ALA A 582 11.48 -1.65 -24.96
CA ALA A 582 10.16 -1.93 -25.51
C ALA A 582 9.09 -0.97 -24.97
N ILE A 583 9.07 -0.72 -23.66
CA ILE A 583 8.16 0.23 -22.99
C ILE A 583 8.37 1.64 -23.54
N LEU A 584 9.63 2.09 -23.64
CA LEU A 584 9.94 3.40 -24.22
C LEU A 584 9.53 3.50 -25.69
N LYS A 585 9.48 2.38 -26.42
CA LYS A 585 9.01 2.35 -27.80
C LYS A 585 7.49 2.37 -27.90
N LEU A 586 6.79 1.69 -26.99
CA LEU A 586 5.33 1.66 -26.94
C LEU A 586 4.71 2.98 -26.44
N PHE A 587 5.41 3.68 -25.54
CA PHE A 587 4.86 4.84 -24.82
C PHE A 587 5.61 6.14 -25.16
N GLN A 588 5.78 6.41 -26.46
CA GLN A 588 6.46 7.63 -26.96
C GLN A 588 5.53 8.86 -27.05
N ALA A 589 4.20 8.66 -27.04
CA ALA A 589 3.24 9.75 -27.18
C ALA A 589 3.07 10.48 -25.84
N PRO A 590 3.15 11.83 -25.80
CA PRO A 590 2.88 12.58 -24.59
C PRO A 590 1.45 12.33 -24.12
N LEU A 591 1.28 12.11 -22.81
CA LEU A 591 -0.05 11.96 -22.23
C LEU A 591 -0.86 13.25 -22.48
N PRO A 592 -2.13 13.15 -22.93
CA PRO A 592 -3.02 14.29 -23.08
C PRO A 592 -3.11 15.12 -21.79
N ALA A 593 -3.41 16.40 -21.92
CA ALA A 593 -3.55 17.31 -20.76
C ALA A 593 -4.68 16.91 -19.80
N SER A 594 -5.65 16.14 -20.30
CA SER A 594 -6.76 15.59 -19.53
C SER A 594 -7.21 14.27 -20.14
N ILE A 595 -7.50 13.26 -19.31
CA ILE A 595 -8.05 11.98 -19.75
C ILE A 595 -9.24 11.62 -18.86
N LYS A 596 -10.44 11.52 -19.43
CA LYS A 596 -11.63 11.03 -18.73
C LYS A 596 -11.66 9.51 -18.77
N ILE A 597 -11.74 8.87 -17.62
CA ILE A 597 -11.93 7.43 -17.46
C ILE A 597 -13.38 7.17 -17.08
N THR A 598 -14.04 6.24 -17.77
CA THR A 598 -15.40 5.77 -17.44
C THR A 598 -15.40 4.26 -17.26
N LEU A 599 -16.03 3.79 -16.18
CA LEU A 599 -16.30 2.38 -15.90
C LEU A 599 -17.80 2.14 -16.06
N ALA A 600 -18.18 1.13 -16.82
CA ALA A 600 -19.54 0.68 -17.00
C ALA A 600 -19.68 -0.84 -16.82
N MET A 601 -20.86 -1.26 -16.35
CA MET A 601 -21.29 -2.65 -16.23
C MET A 601 -22.53 -2.84 -17.08
N ASP A 602 -22.51 -3.81 -17.97
CA ASP A 602 -23.58 -4.15 -18.92
C ASP A 602 -24.09 -2.90 -19.68
N GLY A 603 -23.15 -2.04 -20.08
CA GLY A 603 -23.41 -0.79 -20.81
C GLY A 603 -23.88 0.40 -19.96
N LYS A 604 -24.12 0.22 -18.65
CA LYS A 604 -24.51 1.32 -17.74
C LYS A 604 -23.28 1.89 -17.01
N PRO A 605 -23.02 3.21 -17.09
CA PRO A 605 -21.89 3.82 -16.39
C PRO A 605 -22.10 3.75 -14.87
N ILE A 606 -21.10 3.22 -14.16
CA ILE A 606 -21.08 3.12 -12.69
C ILE A 606 -20.25 4.26 -12.08
N ALA A 607 -19.06 4.52 -12.63
CA ALA A 607 -18.14 5.51 -12.10
C ALA A 607 -17.36 6.19 -13.23
N SER A 608 -17.01 7.45 -13.04
CA SER A 608 -16.14 8.18 -13.95
C SER A 608 -15.22 9.13 -13.19
N GLY A 609 -14.04 9.38 -13.72
CA GLY A 609 -13.12 10.40 -13.21
C GLY A 609 -12.17 10.87 -14.28
N GLN A 610 -11.23 11.74 -13.93
CA GLN A 610 -10.40 12.44 -14.89
C GLN A 610 -8.96 12.56 -14.36
N PHE A 611 -7.97 12.27 -15.20
CA PHE A 611 -6.59 12.68 -14.95
C PHE A 611 -6.40 14.11 -15.43
N ASP A 612 -5.83 14.98 -14.60
CA ASP A 612 -5.32 16.29 -15.01
C ASP A 612 -3.77 16.31 -14.99
N ARG A 613 -3.13 17.35 -15.58
CA ARG A 613 -1.66 17.47 -15.68
C ARG A 613 -0.92 17.33 -14.34
N THR A 614 -1.58 17.62 -13.23
CA THR A 614 -1.03 17.49 -11.88
C THR A 614 -1.19 16.09 -11.30
N GLN A 615 -2.30 15.41 -11.58
CA GLN A 615 -2.66 14.07 -11.11
C GLN A 615 -2.14 12.93 -11.98
N LEU A 616 -1.58 13.20 -13.17
CA LEU A 616 -0.86 12.18 -13.98
C LEU A 616 0.36 11.57 -13.27
N LYS A 617 0.66 11.98 -12.04
CA LYS A 617 1.68 11.42 -11.15
C LYS A 617 1.10 10.48 -10.08
N ASP A 618 -0.22 10.45 -9.93
CA ASP A 618 -0.95 9.71 -8.89
C ASP A 618 -1.87 8.64 -9.49
N VAL A 619 -2.32 7.70 -8.66
CA VAL A 619 -3.26 6.64 -9.06
C VAL A 619 -4.68 7.20 -9.02
N LEU A 620 -5.41 7.13 -10.14
CA LEU A 620 -6.84 7.48 -10.15
C LEU A 620 -7.63 6.30 -9.56
N VAL A 621 -8.32 6.53 -8.45
CA VAL A 621 -9.19 5.54 -7.81
C VAL A 621 -10.65 5.93 -8.02
N LEU A 622 -11.41 5.07 -8.71
CA LEU A 622 -12.84 5.21 -8.93
C LEU A 622 -13.56 4.13 -8.14
N THR A 623 -14.55 4.51 -7.33
CA THR A 623 -15.39 3.58 -6.57
C THR A 623 -16.86 3.81 -6.90
N GLY A 624 -17.64 2.74 -7.03
CA GLY A 624 -19.07 2.83 -7.27
C GLY A 624 -19.86 1.67 -6.65
N ALA A 625 -21.16 1.87 -6.44
CA ALA A 625 -22.09 0.78 -6.14
C ALA A 625 -22.36 -0.02 -7.41
N ALA A 626 -22.30 -1.35 -7.32
CA ALA A 626 -22.45 -2.25 -8.46
C ALA A 626 -23.49 -3.34 -8.15
N GLY A 627 -24.71 -2.94 -7.77
CA GLY A 627 -25.71 -3.89 -7.27
C GLY A 627 -25.99 -5.03 -8.25
N GLY A 628 -25.90 -6.27 -7.75
CA GLY A 628 -26.19 -7.48 -8.50
C GLY A 628 -24.97 -8.02 -9.24
N LEU A 629 -23.80 -8.08 -8.58
CA LEU A 629 -22.56 -8.65 -9.14
C LEU A 629 -22.63 -10.16 -9.39
N ALA A 630 -23.61 -10.86 -8.82
CA ALA A 630 -23.72 -12.30 -8.93
C ALA A 630 -23.94 -12.74 -10.38
N GLY A 631 -23.00 -13.52 -10.93
CA GLY A 631 -23.06 -14.04 -12.29
C GLY A 631 -22.07 -13.37 -13.24
N SER A 632 -22.25 -13.60 -14.54
CA SER A 632 -21.34 -13.10 -15.58
C SER A 632 -21.78 -11.72 -16.06
N HIS A 633 -20.88 -10.73 -15.95
CA HIS A 633 -21.14 -9.35 -16.36
C HIS A 633 -20.12 -8.85 -17.36
N GLN A 634 -20.56 -7.96 -18.25
CA GLN A 634 -19.71 -7.29 -19.22
C GLN A 634 -19.27 -5.92 -18.68
N TRP A 635 -17.99 -5.80 -18.38
CA TRP A 635 -17.38 -4.59 -17.85
C TRP A 635 -16.68 -3.83 -18.95
N SER A 636 -17.03 -2.57 -19.18
CA SER A 636 -16.31 -1.69 -20.11
C SER A 636 -15.58 -0.57 -19.39
N ILE A 637 -14.31 -0.39 -19.74
CA ILE A 637 -13.46 0.69 -19.24
C ILE A 637 -13.01 1.51 -20.44
N THR A 638 -13.37 2.79 -20.45
CA THR A 638 -13.05 3.72 -21.56
C THR A 638 -12.18 4.86 -21.09
N ALA A 639 -11.28 5.31 -21.97
CA ALA A 639 -10.42 6.48 -21.77
C ALA A 639 -10.63 7.47 -22.93
N GLU A 640 -10.98 8.71 -22.60
CA GLU A 640 -11.24 9.78 -23.57
C GLU A 640 -10.34 11.00 -23.30
N PRO A 641 -9.41 11.35 -24.21
CA PRO A 641 -9.08 10.64 -25.46
C PRO A 641 -8.38 9.30 -25.19
N ALA A 642 -8.35 8.41 -26.17
CA ALA A 642 -7.67 7.12 -26.03
C ALA A 642 -6.16 7.33 -25.84
N VAL A 643 -5.60 6.72 -24.80
CA VAL A 643 -4.19 6.84 -24.45
C VAL A 643 -3.59 5.46 -24.28
N ALA A 644 -2.55 5.16 -25.05
CA ALA A 644 -1.77 3.95 -24.87
C ALA A 644 -0.96 4.01 -23.57
N GLY A 645 -1.10 3.00 -22.71
CA GLY A 645 -0.19 2.80 -21.57
C GLY A 645 -0.71 3.16 -20.20
N LEU A 646 -2.02 3.39 -20.04
CA LEU A 646 -2.64 3.41 -18.72
C LEU A 646 -2.79 1.98 -18.21
N GLY A 647 -2.17 1.63 -17.09
CA GLY A 647 -2.47 0.37 -16.41
C GLY A 647 -3.79 0.48 -15.66
N PHE A 648 -4.54 -0.60 -15.47
CA PHE A 648 -5.68 -0.60 -14.57
C PHE A 648 -5.73 -1.85 -13.70
N SER A 649 -6.38 -1.72 -12.54
CA SER A 649 -6.79 -2.80 -11.66
C SER A 649 -8.25 -2.58 -11.29
N LEU A 650 -9.12 -3.50 -11.68
CA LEU A 650 -10.54 -3.53 -11.37
C LEU A 650 -10.77 -4.60 -10.31
N ALA A 651 -11.37 -4.22 -9.18
CA ALA A 651 -11.78 -5.11 -8.10
C ALA A 651 -13.30 -5.04 -7.93
N LEU A 652 -13.93 -6.21 -7.93
CA LEU A 652 -15.33 -6.42 -7.58
C LEU A 652 -15.36 -6.89 -6.13
N ASP A 653 -15.84 -6.04 -5.23
CA ASP A 653 -15.96 -6.30 -3.81
C ASP A 653 -17.41 -6.66 -3.49
N ALA A 654 -17.64 -7.86 -2.97
CA ALA A 654 -18.96 -8.36 -2.63
C ALA A 654 -18.97 -9.04 -1.26
N TRP A 655 -20.13 -9.11 -0.63
CA TRP A 655 -20.35 -9.91 0.58
C TRP A 655 -21.29 -11.06 0.24
N VAL A 656 -20.83 -12.30 0.47
CA VAL A 656 -21.63 -13.52 0.25
C VAL A 656 -22.03 -14.15 1.59
N PRO A 657 -23.16 -14.86 1.70
CA PRO A 657 -23.53 -15.59 2.92
C PRO A 657 -22.42 -16.54 3.41
N TRP A 658 -22.35 -16.74 4.72
CA TRP A 658 -21.43 -17.71 5.31
C TRP A 658 -21.90 -19.13 5.04
N GLU A 659 -21.14 -19.88 4.26
CA GLU A 659 -21.28 -21.33 4.16
C GLU A 659 -20.30 -22.03 5.10
N LYS A 660 -20.71 -23.18 5.67
CA LYS A 660 -19.87 -24.00 6.54
C LYS A 660 -18.73 -24.61 5.72
N GLN A 661 -17.55 -24.00 5.76
CA GLN A 661 -16.40 -24.48 5.00
C GLN A 661 -15.83 -25.78 5.60
N THR A 662 -15.56 -26.77 4.76
CA THR A 662 -14.73 -27.92 5.09
C THR A 662 -13.27 -27.49 5.23
N THR A 663 -12.55 -28.12 6.16
CA THR A 663 -11.19 -27.77 6.60
C THR A 663 -10.23 -27.45 5.45
N ASN A 664 -9.58 -26.29 5.50
CA ASN A 664 -8.59 -25.89 4.52
C ASN A 664 -7.18 -26.22 5.03
N ARG A 665 -6.47 -27.14 4.35
CA ARG A 665 -5.02 -27.37 4.50
C ARG A 665 -4.52 -27.58 5.95
N GLY A 666 -5.34 -28.16 6.82
CA GLY A 666 -4.98 -28.48 8.21
C GLY A 666 -5.00 -27.28 9.19
N LEU A 667 -5.63 -26.16 8.82
CA LEU A 667 -6.00 -25.10 9.75
C LEU A 667 -7.45 -25.25 10.19
N GLU A 668 -7.69 -25.16 11.50
CA GLU A 668 -9.03 -25.14 12.09
C GLU A 668 -9.05 -24.16 13.27
N LEU A 669 -10.12 -23.38 13.36
CA LEU A 669 -10.40 -22.52 14.51
C LEU A 669 -11.85 -22.75 14.91
N GLN A 670 -12.07 -23.12 16.16
CA GLN A 670 -13.38 -23.33 16.74
C GLN A 670 -13.64 -22.25 17.79
N LEU A 671 -14.76 -21.55 17.59
CA LEU A 671 -15.30 -20.55 18.50
C LEU A 671 -16.75 -20.94 18.82
N PRO A 672 -17.29 -20.54 19.99
CA PRO A 672 -18.69 -20.80 20.30
C PRO A 672 -19.60 -20.15 19.24
N PRO A 673 -20.57 -20.88 18.66
CA PRO A 673 -21.47 -20.30 17.67
C PRO A 673 -22.42 -19.27 18.28
N LYS A 674 -22.68 -19.38 19.58
CA LYS A 674 -23.53 -18.47 20.35
C LYS A 674 -22.95 -18.23 21.74
N LEU A 675 -22.94 -16.98 22.18
CA LEU A 675 -22.63 -16.59 23.55
C LEU A 675 -23.79 -15.79 24.14
N THR A 676 -24.04 -15.98 25.44
CA THR A 676 -25.03 -15.20 26.19
C THR A 676 -24.41 -14.59 27.44
N GLY A 677 -24.91 -13.43 27.85
CA GLY A 677 -24.44 -12.78 29.07
C GLY A 677 -25.27 -11.56 29.46
N THR A 678 -24.76 -10.80 30.42
CA THR A 678 -25.41 -9.60 30.96
C THR A 678 -24.43 -8.44 30.91
N VAL A 679 -24.92 -7.23 30.61
CA VAL A 679 -24.10 -6.03 30.62
C VAL A 679 -23.32 -5.90 31.93
N GLY A 680 -22.01 -5.62 31.82
CA GLY A 680 -21.09 -5.43 32.95
C GLY A 680 -20.58 -6.71 33.62
N LYS A 681 -21.05 -7.90 33.23
CA LYS A 681 -20.55 -9.18 33.77
C LYS A 681 -19.56 -9.85 32.82
N MET A 682 -18.49 -10.42 33.38
CA MET A 682 -17.49 -11.14 32.58
C MET A 682 -18.07 -12.41 31.95
N ILE A 683 -17.74 -12.65 30.68
CA ILE A 683 -18.06 -13.86 29.92
C ILE A 683 -16.74 -14.55 29.57
N GLU A 684 -16.65 -15.86 29.78
CA GLU A 684 -15.51 -16.67 29.33
C GLU A 684 -15.68 -17.09 27.87
N VAL A 685 -14.67 -16.83 27.05
CA VAL A 685 -14.63 -17.22 25.64
C VAL A 685 -13.60 -18.35 25.47
N PRO A 686 -14.03 -19.59 25.21
CA PRO A 686 -13.13 -20.67 24.83
C PRO A 686 -12.69 -20.53 23.36
N ILE A 687 -11.41 -20.74 23.10
CA ILE A 687 -10.82 -20.77 21.76
C ILE A 687 -10.08 -22.10 21.62
N THR A 688 -10.39 -22.84 20.54
CA THR A 688 -9.65 -24.03 20.15
C THR A 688 -9.11 -23.86 18.73
N ALA A 689 -7.83 -24.11 18.51
CA ALA A 689 -7.19 -23.99 17.20
C ALA A 689 -6.27 -25.18 16.88
N ILE A 690 -6.29 -25.59 15.62
CA ILE A 690 -5.42 -26.64 15.06
C ILE A 690 -4.65 -26.03 13.90
N ALA A 691 -3.34 -26.27 13.85
CA ALA A 691 -2.49 -25.81 12.77
C ALA A 691 -1.30 -26.75 12.54
N PRO A 692 -0.64 -26.70 11.36
CA PRO A 692 0.61 -27.41 11.12
C PRO A 692 1.70 -27.00 12.11
N SER A 693 2.53 -27.97 12.51
CA SER A 693 3.58 -27.75 13.51
C SER A 693 4.70 -26.83 13.03
N GLY A 694 5.39 -26.21 13.99
CA GLY A 694 6.64 -25.47 13.75
C GLY A 694 6.49 -24.11 13.06
N ARG A 695 5.27 -23.58 12.94
CA ARG A 695 5.03 -22.22 12.41
C ARG A 695 4.28 -21.37 13.43
N PRO A 696 4.58 -20.06 13.53
CA PRO A 696 3.78 -19.14 14.33
C PRO A 696 2.36 -19.07 13.78
N ILE A 697 1.40 -18.91 14.68
CA ILE A 697 -0.03 -18.85 14.36
C ILE A 697 -0.54 -17.50 14.83
N HIS A 698 -1.30 -16.84 13.96
CA HIS A 698 -2.03 -15.63 14.31
C HIS A 698 -3.53 -15.93 14.27
N ILE A 699 -4.23 -15.60 15.36
CA ILE A 699 -5.69 -15.74 15.47
C ILE A 699 -6.25 -14.34 15.67
N ARG A 700 -7.16 -13.91 14.79
CA ARG A 700 -7.98 -12.73 15.01
C ARG A 700 -9.37 -13.20 15.39
N HIS A 701 -9.74 -13.00 16.65
CA HIS A 701 -11.10 -13.22 17.13
C HIS A 701 -11.87 -11.89 17.05
N ALA A 702 -12.86 -11.85 16.17
CA ALA A 702 -13.74 -10.69 16.04
C ALA A 702 -14.75 -10.65 17.19
N LEU A 703 -14.96 -9.47 17.74
CA LEU A 703 -15.92 -9.20 18.81
C LEU A 703 -17.03 -8.29 18.29
N PRO A 704 -18.27 -8.44 18.79
CA PRO A 704 -19.35 -7.52 18.45
C PRO A 704 -19.13 -6.13 19.06
N ALA A 705 -19.93 -5.18 18.61
CA ALA A 705 -19.95 -3.84 19.16
C ALA A 705 -20.25 -3.85 20.68
N GLY A 706 -19.50 -3.05 21.44
CA GLY A 706 -19.70 -2.94 22.88
C GLY A 706 -19.19 -4.12 23.70
N VAL A 707 -18.44 -5.07 23.13
CA VAL A 707 -17.76 -6.12 23.92
C VAL A 707 -16.27 -5.81 24.03
N GLN A 708 -15.77 -5.68 25.26
CA GLN A 708 -14.38 -5.35 25.56
C GLN A 708 -13.63 -6.57 26.09
N ALA A 709 -12.39 -6.78 25.63
CA ALA A 709 -11.55 -7.85 26.14
C ALA A 709 -10.93 -7.49 27.50
N ASP A 710 -10.96 -8.44 28.44
CA ASP A 710 -10.30 -8.31 29.73
C ASP A 710 -8.79 -8.54 29.57
N ARG A 711 -8.02 -7.45 29.61
CA ARG A 711 -6.56 -7.50 29.46
C ARG A 711 -5.87 -8.41 30.48
N PRO A 712 -6.21 -8.37 31.79
CA PRO A 712 -5.62 -9.28 32.78
C PRO A 712 -5.75 -10.77 32.40
N SER A 713 -6.90 -11.21 31.86
CA SER A 713 -7.06 -12.58 31.39
C SER A 713 -6.15 -12.94 30.21
N LEU A 714 -5.84 -11.98 29.33
CA LEU A 714 -4.93 -12.15 28.20
C LEU A 714 -3.46 -12.11 28.64
N ASP A 715 -3.11 -11.22 29.58
CA ASP A 715 -1.78 -11.16 30.19
C ASP A 715 -1.42 -12.47 30.90
N ALA A 716 -2.41 -13.13 31.51
CA ALA A 716 -2.23 -14.47 32.10
C ALA A 716 -1.90 -15.55 31.04
N LEU A 717 -2.44 -15.44 29.82
CA LEU A 717 -2.11 -16.35 28.71
C LEU A 717 -0.72 -16.10 28.14
N VAL A 718 -0.24 -14.86 28.15
CA VAL A 718 1.16 -14.53 27.80
C VAL A 718 2.11 -15.06 28.88
N SER A 719 1.77 -14.82 30.14
CA SER A 719 2.59 -15.25 31.29
C SER A 719 2.71 -16.77 31.41
N SER A 720 1.70 -17.53 30.95
CA SER A 720 1.75 -18.99 30.90
C SER A 720 2.52 -19.55 29.69
N GLY A 721 2.97 -18.68 28.77
CA GLY A 721 3.68 -19.08 27.55
C GLY A 721 2.78 -19.63 26.44
N LEU A 722 1.46 -19.59 26.59
CA LEU A 722 0.51 -19.99 25.53
C LEU A 722 0.46 -18.97 24.39
N LEU A 723 0.60 -17.68 24.73
CA LEU A 723 0.70 -16.58 23.77
C LEU A 723 2.09 -15.94 23.83
N SER A 724 2.61 -15.52 22.68
CA SER A 724 3.79 -14.65 22.61
C SER A 724 3.43 -13.19 22.93
N ARG A 725 2.29 -12.73 22.40
CA ARG A 725 1.73 -11.39 22.60
C ARG A 725 0.26 -11.37 22.18
N PHE A 726 -0.44 -10.29 22.52
CA PHE A 726 -1.78 -10.01 22.03
C PHE A 726 -1.92 -8.52 21.69
N GLU A 727 -2.91 -8.20 20.87
CA GLU A 727 -3.39 -6.84 20.65
C GLU A 727 -4.91 -6.79 20.82
N VAL A 728 -5.41 -5.72 21.42
CA VAL A 728 -6.85 -5.48 21.58
C VAL A 728 -7.20 -4.19 20.85
N ALA A 729 -8.24 -4.26 20.04
CA ALA A 729 -8.84 -3.10 19.39
C ALA A 729 -10.37 -3.21 19.46
N ASP A 730 -11.07 -2.12 19.16
CA ASP A 730 -12.52 -2.17 19.08
C ASP A 730 -12.96 -3.19 18.03
N GLY A 731 -13.84 -4.11 18.45
CA GLY A 731 -14.36 -5.17 17.59
C GLY A 731 -13.43 -6.34 17.32
N LYS A 732 -12.24 -6.43 17.93
CA LYS A 732 -11.36 -7.61 17.76
C LYS A 732 -10.29 -7.79 18.85
N VAL A 733 -9.87 -9.05 18.99
CA VAL A 733 -8.66 -9.44 19.72
C VAL A 733 -7.74 -10.20 18.77
N GLU A 734 -6.49 -9.79 18.70
CA GLU A 734 -5.45 -10.47 17.93
C GLU A 734 -4.51 -11.22 18.87
N LEU A 735 -4.39 -12.52 18.67
CA LEU A 735 -3.64 -13.46 19.50
C LEU A 735 -2.49 -14.04 18.69
N TYR A 736 -1.26 -13.88 19.18
CA TYR A 736 -0.07 -14.40 18.52
C TYR A 736 0.40 -15.64 19.28
N VAL A 737 0.00 -16.80 18.79
CA VAL A 737 0.22 -18.09 19.45
C VAL A 737 1.62 -18.63 19.08
N ASN A 738 2.30 -19.18 20.08
CA ASN A 738 3.61 -19.80 19.88
C ASN A 738 3.50 -21.03 18.95
N PRO A 739 4.56 -21.39 18.20
CA PRO A 739 4.53 -22.55 17.30
C PRO A 739 4.13 -23.84 18.03
N LEU A 740 3.11 -24.53 17.50
CA LEU A 740 2.61 -25.77 18.08
C LEU A 740 3.52 -26.95 17.73
N GLN A 741 3.61 -27.91 18.66
CA GLN A 741 4.23 -29.21 18.42
C GLN A 741 3.35 -30.08 17.49
N PRO A 742 3.93 -31.08 16.80
CA PRO A 742 3.15 -32.01 15.99
C PRO A 742 2.00 -32.66 16.78
N GLY A 743 0.77 -32.53 16.28
CA GLY A 743 -0.44 -33.08 16.93
C GLY A 743 -0.96 -32.29 18.15
N GLN A 744 -0.32 -31.19 18.53
CA GLN A 744 -0.77 -30.33 19.62
C GLN A 744 -1.94 -29.44 19.17
N VAL A 745 -3.01 -29.42 19.95
CA VAL A 745 -4.14 -28.50 19.78
C VAL A 745 -3.95 -27.31 20.72
N PHE A 746 -4.12 -26.10 20.20
CA PHE A 746 -4.17 -24.90 21.03
C PHE A 746 -5.55 -24.78 21.65
N THR A 747 -5.61 -24.73 22.98
CA THR A 747 -6.85 -24.48 23.72
C THR A 747 -6.60 -23.42 24.76
N ALA A 748 -7.36 -22.34 24.73
CA ALA A 748 -7.26 -21.24 25.68
C ALA A 748 -8.65 -20.69 26.03
N LYS A 749 -8.72 -19.97 27.16
CA LYS A 749 -9.89 -19.19 27.54
C LYS A 749 -9.44 -17.81 27.94
N TYR A 750 -10.18 -16.79 27.52
CA TYR A 750 -10.00 -15.43 28.01
C TYR A 750 -11.37 -14.81 28.28
N LYS A 751 -11.39 -13.68 29.00
CA LYS A 751 -12.62 -13.05 29.45
C LYS A 751 -12.93 -11.82 28.62
N VAL A 752 -14.21 -11.55 28.45
CA VAL A 752 -14.75 -10.32 27.84
C VAL A 752 -15.85 -9.72 28.70
N ILE A 753 -16.08 -8.42 28.57
CA ILE A 753 -17.11 -7.67 29.29
C ILE A 753 -18.00 -6.97 28.25
N PRO A 754 -19.29 -7.34 28.14
CA PRO A 754 -20.25 -6.63 27.32
C PRO A 754 -20.70 -5.33 28.02
N THR A 755 -20.80 -4.25 27.25
CA THR A 755 -21.22 -2.91 27.68
C THR A 755 -22.52 -2.47 27.01
N LEU A 756 -23.01 -3.26 26.05
CA LEU A 756 -24.21 -2.99 25.28
C LEU A 756 -25.12 -4.22 25.27
N ALA A 757 -26.39 -4.03 25.60
CA ALA A 757 -27.41 -5.09 25.58
C ALA A 757 -28.04 -5.20 24.18
N GLY A 758 -28.41 -6.41 23.78
CA GLY A 758 -29.00 -6.69 22.48
C GLY A 758 -28.67 -8.07 21.90
N THR A 759 -29.16 -8.30 20.69
CA THR A 759 -28.68 -9.36 19.81
C THR A 759 -27.65 -8.74 18.88
N LEU A 760 -26.40 -9.13 19.08
CA LEU A 760 -25.23 -8.57 18.40
C LEU A 760 -24.49 -9.66 17.63
N HIS A 761 -23.95 -9.31 16.48
CA HIS A 761 -23.08 -10.18 15.69
C HIS A 761 -21.66 -9.63 15.68
N ALA A 762 -20.68 -10.53 15.62
CA ALA A 762 -19.30 -10.17 15.34
C ALA A 762 -19.05 -10.16 13.82
N ALA A 763 -17.92 -9.60 13.39
CA ALA A 763 -17.37 -9.93 12.07
C ALA A 763 -16.81 -11.37 12.09
N ALA A 764 -16.34 -11.86 10.94
CA ALA A 764 -15.66 -13.16 10.93
C ALA A 764 -14.31 -13.12 11.62
N SER A 765 -14.05 -14.20 12.34
CA SER A 765 -12.75 -14.48 12.91
C SER A 765 -11.88 -15.22 11.91
N LEU A 766 -10.56 -15.18 12.10
CA LEU A 766 -9.64 -15.93 11.25
C LEU A 766 -8.48 -16.52 12.04
N ILE A 767 -7.90 -17.56 11.46
CA ILE A 767 -6.62 -18.15 11.84
C ILE A 767 -5.70 -18.17 10.63
N GLU A 768 -4.44 -17.83 10.82
CA GLU A 768 -3.45 -17.81 9.74
C GLU A 768 -2.07 -18.32 10.17
N THR A 769 -1.37 -18.92 9.21
CA THR A 769 0.02 -19.31 9.34
C THR A 769 0.74 -19.20 7.99
N GLY A 770 1.85 -18.45 7.95
CA GLY A 770 2.58 -18.16 6.71
C GLY A 770 1.70 -17.45 5.68
N THR A 771 1.41 -18.12 4.56
CA THR A 771 0.57 -17.61 3.46
C THR A 771 -0.84 -18.21 3.44
N THR A 772 -1.24 -18.96 4.47
CA THR A 772 -2.55 -19.63 4.53
C THR A 772 -3.42 -18.97 5.60
N THR A 773 -4.63 -18.56 5.23
CA THR A 773 -5.63 -17.97 6.12
C THR A 773 -6.93 -18.77 6.03
N PHE A 774 -7.59 -18.99 7.16
CA PHE A 774 -8.87 -19.67 7.27
C PHE A 774 -9.84 -18.81 8.09
N HIS A 775 -11.07 -18.63 7.59
CA HIS A 775 -12.10 -17.81 8.23
C HIS A 775 -13.14 -18.68 8.91
N VAL A 776 -13.62 -18.21 10.06
CA VAL A 776 -14.68 -18.86 10.85
C VAL A 776 -15.92 -17.97 10.84
N PRO A 777 -17.13 -18.56 10.66
CA PRO A 777 -18.37 -17.81 10.76
C PRO A 777 -18.48 -17.02 12.07
N PRO A 778 -19.11 -15.84 12.05
CA PRO A 778 -19.27 -15.02 13.23
C PRO A 778 -20.16 -15.69 14.29
N SER A 779 -19.84 -15.44 15.56
CA SER A 779 -20.67 -15.85 16.70
C SER A 779 -21.84 -14.88 16.90
N GLU A 780 -23.00 -15.41 17.29
CA GLU A 780 -24.15 -14.63 17.76
C GLU A 780 -24.02 -14.33 19.26
N TRP A 781 -24.27 -13.10 19.67
CA TRP A 781 -24.19 -12.67 21.08
C TRP A 781 -25.54 -12.16 21.56
N GLY A 782 -26.10 -12.83 22.57
CA GLY A 782 -27.31 -12.37 23.27
C GLY A 782 -26.94 -11.75 24.62
N ILE A 783 -26.96 -10.43 24.71
CA ILE A 783 -26.64 -9.70 25.94
C ILE A 783 -27.91 -9.07 26.51
N GLU A 784 -28.21 -9.37 27.78
CA GLU A 784 -29.39 -8.84 28.48
C GLU A 784 -29.19 -7.48 29.15
#